data_AF-A0A814PHW5-F1
#
_entry.id   AF-A0A814PHW5-F1
#
_cell.length_a   1.000
_cell.length_b   1.000
_cell.length_c   1.000
_cell.angle_alpha   90.00
_cell.angle_beta   90.00
_cell.angle_gamma   90.00
#
_symmetry.space_group_name_H-M   'P 1'
#
loop_
_entity.id
_entity.type
_entity.pdbx_description
1 polymer ?
#
loop_
_entity_poly.entity_id
_entity_poly.type
_entity_poly.pdbx_seq_one_letter_code
_entity_poly.pdbx_strand_id
1 'polypeptide(L)'
;MMVIRSSIVVFLVLLLSSINAFYLPGLAPNVFCRNPIPDSKCKPKVEVFVNRLDSVESVLPYEYTYFGFCSVVDEPSPVENLGQVLFGERIRPSPYKFDFLKDEDCHFVCRKTFGPGEIQQQKMLKRLMKAMVLNYQQHWIIDNMPVTLCYKNTENQEFCSRGFPVGCYVTKSGQSKESCNIRDGRNDTFYVFNHLDFEITYHSGEAEAWGSAFGENGGRIIAAKVQVNSLNSEKCDRSSEPVTFQSSTKNVDIPYTYSVKFIKNNDIRWASRWDYILKSLPQTRIQWFSILNSLVIVLFLSGMVAMILLRTLHKDIARYNQMVDADDAQEEFGWKLVHGDVFRPPQKGMLLAVLIGNGVQIAIIVHGDVFRPPQKGMLLAVLIGNGVQIAIMSLITLIFACLGFLSPASRGALMTCAIVCYVLLGTPAGYTSARLYKMFGGERWKKNVLMTAVACPGFIFGIFFVLNLVLWANGSSAAIPFTTFLALLALWFCVSTPLVFIGAYLGFKRPVSENPVRTNQIPRQVPEQTLYTKPIPGILMGGILPFGCIFIQLFFILNSIWAHQYYYFFGFLLVVYIILIITCSETTILLCYFHLCAEDYNWWWRSFLTSGFTAVYFFLYSIYYFSTKLEISDGASTFLYFGYTIMLTVILFLFTGTIGFLACFWFVRIIYSVIKVD
;
A
#
# COMPACT_ATOMS: atom_id res chain seq x y z
N MET A 1 -20.73 34.02 -17.21
CA MET A 1 -19.91 33.28 -16.21
C MET A 1 -20.72 32.79 -15.00
N MET A 2 -21.74 33.54 -14.56
CA MET A 2 -22.60 33.19 -13.42
C MET A 2 -23.56 32.02 -13.69
N VAL A 3 -24.11 31.93 -14.92
CA VAL A 3 -25.01 30.84 -15.35
C VAL A 3 -24.32 29.47 -15.34
N ILE A 4 -23.06 29.41 -15.80
CA ILE A 4 -22.27 28.16 -15.83
C ILE A 4 -21.98 27.66 -14.40
N ARG A 5 -21.70 28.56 -13.45
CA ARG A 5 -21.52 28.20 -12.04
C ARG A 5 -22.81 27.65 -11.43
N SER A 6 -23.95 28.26 -11.73
CA SER A 6 -25.25 27.83 -11.20
C SER A 6 -25.68 26.47 -11.77
N SER A 7 -25.46 26.21 -13.07
CA SER A 7 -25.73 24.91 -13.69
C SER A 7 -24.85 23.77 -13.13
N ILE A 8 -23.58 24.04 -12.79
CA ILE A 8 -22.70 23.05 -12.15
C ILE A 8 -23.18 22.70 -10.75
N VAL A 9 -23.62 23.70 -9.97
CA VAL A 9 -24.14 23.49 -8.61
C VAL A 9 -25.45 22.69 -8.65
N VAL A 10 -26.37 23.02 -9.57
CA VAL A 10 -27.63 22.28 -9.75
C VAL A 10 -27.38 20.83 -10.20
N PHE A 11 -26.41 20.62 -11.10
CA PHE A 11 -26.02 19.28 -11.54
C PHE A 11 -25.40 18.45 -10.39
N LEU A 12 -24.58 19.06 -9.53
CA LEU A 12 -24.04 18.42 -8.32
C LEU A 12 -25.13 18.07 -7.30
N VAL A 13 -26.14 18.94 -7.13
CA VAL A 13 -27.27 18.70 -6.21
C VAL A 13 -28.20 17.58 -6.73
N LEU A 14 -28.42 17.51 -8.05
CA LEU A 14 -29.17 16.39 -8.66
C LEU A 14 -28.43 15.06 -8.52
N LEU A 15 -27.09 15.05 -8.65
CA LEU A 15 -26.26 13.88 -8.36
C LEU A 15 -26.34 13.43 -6.89
N LEU A 16 -26.40 14.38 -5.94
CA LEU A 16 -26.58 14.09 -4.51
C LEU A 16 -27.94 13.45 -4.18
N SER A 17 -29.00 13.82 -4.92
CA SER A 17 -30.34 13.24 -4.72
C SER A 17 -30.51 11.80 -5.23
N SER A 18 -29.53 11.30 -6.00
CA SER A 18 -29.52 9.93 -6.54
C SER A 18 -28.75 8.93 -5.66
N ILE A 19 -28.26 9.36 -4.50
CA ILE A 19 -27.42 8.53 -3.63
C ILE A 19 -28.34 7.66 -2.78
N ASN A 20 -28.52 6.40 -3.19
CA ASN A 20 -28.96 5.37 -2.27
C ASN A 20 -27.89 5.17 -1.20
N ALA A 21 -28.28 5.25 0.08
CA ALA A 21 -27.40 4.97 1.20
C ALA A 21 -26.82 3.55 1.06
N PHE A 22 -25.52 3.47 0.80
CA PHE A 22 -24.83 2.20 0.67
C PHE A 22 -24.57 1.61 2.06
N TYR A 23 -25.01 0.38 2.30
CA TYR A 23 -24.68 -0.35 3.52
C TYR A 23 -23.18 -0.64 3.53
N LEU A 24 -22.43 -0.02 4.45
CA LEU A 24 -21.06 -0.39 4.72
C LEU A 24 -21.03 -1.64 5.63
N PRO A 25 -20.50 -2.78 5.15
CA PRO A 25 -20.35 -3.98 5.97
C PRO A 25 -19.47 -3.70 7.19
N GLY A 26 -19.92 -4.15 8.37
CA GLY A 26 -19.18 -3.99 9.64
C GLY A 26 -19.52 -2.71 10.43
N LEU A 27 -20.28 -1.77 9.86
CA LEU A 27 -20.75 -0.56 10.55
C LEU A 27 -22.12 -0.74 11.24
N ALA A 28 -22.98 -1.60 10.70
CA ALA A 28 -24.29 -1.89 11.28
C ALA A 28 -24.39 -3.34 11.78
N PRO A 29 -24.76 -3.55 13.06
CA PRO A 29 -24.80 -4.87 13.69
C PRO A 29 -25.99 -5.70 13.16
N ASN A 30 -25.74 -7.00 12.95
CA ASN A 30 -26.83 -7.97 12.83
C ASN A 30 -27.23 -8.44 14.22
N VAL A 31 -28.55 -8.52 14.47
CA VAL A 31 -29.10 -9.14 15.68
C VAL A 31 -29.63 -10.52 15.33
N PHE A 32 -29.27 -11.51 16.13
CA PHE A 32 -29.71 -12.89 15.99
C PHE A 32 -30.67 -13.26 17.12
N CYS A 33 -31.70 -14.06 16.83
CA CYS A 33 -32.73 -14.46 17.80
C CYS A 33 -33.18 -15.89 17.59
N ARG A 34 -33.54 -16.61 18.65
CA ARG A 34 -34.02 -17.99 18.53
C ARG A 34 -35.31 -18.12 17.71
N ASN A 35 -36.25 -17.21 17.92
CA ASN A 35 -37.53 -17.15 17.20
C ASN A 35 -37.64 -15.80 16.48
N PRO A 36 -37.99 -15.77 15.19
CA PRO A 36 -38.20 -14.52 14.47
C PRO A 36 -39.44 -13.81 15.03
N ILE A 37 -39.24 -12.63 15.63
CA ILE A 37 -40.35 -11.76 16.03
C ILE A 37 -40.81 -11.01 14.77
N PRO A 38 -42.09 -11.08 14.36
CA PRO A 38 -42.61 -10.31 13.24
C PRO A 38 -42.37 -8.81 13.50
N ASP A 39 -41.91 -8.08 12.48
CA ASP A 39 -41.46 -6.66 12.50
C ASP A 39 -40.06 -6.34 13.06
N SER A 40 -39.31 -7.32 13.57
CA SER A 40 -37.91 -7.09 13.98
C SER A 40 -36.91 -7.50 12.87
N LYS A 41 -35.84 -6.72 12.67
CA LYS A 41 -34.67 -7.10 11.83
C LYS A 41 -33.82 -8.21 12.49
N CYS A 42 -34.46 -9.25 13.03
CA CYS A 42 -33.76 -10.34 13.71
C CYS A 42 -33.64 -11.57 12.83
N LYS A 43 -32.42 -12.12 12.75
CA LYS A 43 -32.11 -13.31 11.93
C LYS A 43 -32.05 -14.57 12.81
N PRO A 44 -32.82 -15.63 12.54
CA PRO A 44 -32.78 -16.84 13.35
C PRO A 44 -31.61 -17.77 13.03
N LYS A 45 -31.13 -17.72 11.79
CA LYS A 45 -30.02 -18.55 11.32
C LYS A 45 -28.74 -17.75 11.23
N VAL A 46 -27.65 -18.33 11.71
CA VAL A 46 -26.30 -17.83 11.55
C VAL A 46 -25.72 -18.52 10.32
N GLU A 47 -25.56 -17.74 9.24
CA GLU A 47 -24.96 -18.21 7.99
C GLU A 47 -23.45 -18.23 8.10
N VAL A 48 -22.85 -19.34 7.70
CA VAL A 48 -21.40 -19.52 7.61
C VAL A 48 -20.98 -19.42 6.16
N PHE A 49 -20.05 -18.52 5.87
CA PHE A 49 -19.48 -18.35 4.55
C PHE A 49 -18.05 -18.88 4.50
N VAL A 50 -17.68 -19.50 3.39
CA VAL A 50 -16.31 -19.91 3.10
C VAL A 50 -15.67 -18.91 2.14
N ASN A 51 -14.38 -18.65 2.32
CA ASN A 51 -13.58 -17.83 1.42
C ASN A 51 -12.52 -18.71 0.74
N ARG A 52 -11.59 -18.07 0.02
CA ARG A 52 -10.38 -18.68 -0.52
C ARG A 52 -9.54 -19.36 0.57
N LEU A 53 -8.71 -20.31 0.13
CA LEU A 53 -7.62 -20.88 0.88
C LEU A 53 -6.31 -20.24 0.45
N ASP A 54 -5.44 -19.92 1.40
CA ASP A 54 -4.10 -19.39 1.16
C ASP A 54 -3.05 -20.14 2.00
N SER A 55 -1.78 -19.86 1.74
CA SER A 55 -0.64 -20.53 2.37
C SER A 55 0.53 -19.54 2.48
N VAL A 56 1.34 -19.69 3.52
CA VAL A 56 2.59 -18.91 3.68
C VAL A 56 3.68 -19.39 2.71
N GLU A 57 3.58 -20.62 2.21
CA GLU A 57 4.56 -21.26 1.31
C GLU A 57 4.21 -21.09 -0.19
N SER A 58 3.03 -20.54 -0.49
CA SER A 58 2.54 -20.37 -1.86
C SER A 58 1.72 -19.10 -2.00
N VAL A 59 2.06 -18.27 -2.97
CA VAL A 59 1.37 -17.01 -3.27
C VAL A 59 0.02 -17.22 -3.96
N LEU A 60 -0.25 -18.45 -4.43
CA LEU A 60 -1.47 -18.81 -5.15
C LEU A 60 -2.61 -19.16 -4.19
N PRO A 61 -3.66 -18.34 -4.04
CA PRO A 61 -4.87 -18.76 -3.37
C PRO A 61 -5.76 -19.60 -4.27
N TYR A 62 -6.56 -20.48 -3.67
CA TYR A 62 -7.52 -21.33 -4.38
C TYR A 62 -8.91 -21.20 -3.76
N GLU A 63 -9.95 -21.41 -4.57
CA GLU A 63 -11.33 -21.41 -4.09
C GLU A 63 -11.63 -22.68 -3.30
N TYR A 64 -12.55 -22.60 -2.35
CA TYR A 64 -12.96 -23.73 -1.50
C TYR A 64 -13.38 -24.98 -2.30
N THR A 65 -14.08 -24.80 -3.42
CA THR A 65 -14.54 -25.90 -4.29
C THR A 65 -13.40 -26.62 -5.02
N TYR A 66 -12.23 -26.00 -5.16
CA TYR A 66 -11.09 -26.54 -5.91
C TYR A 66 -10.55 -27.85 -5.33
N PHE A 67 -10.64 -28.02 -3.99
CA PHE A 67 -10.15 -29.21 -3.28
C PHE A 67 -11.21 -30.29 -3.09
N GLY A 68 -12.43 -30.10 -3.61
CA GLY A 68 -13.50 -31.11 -3.52
C GLY A 68 -14.24 -31.14 -2.18
N PHE A 69 -14.16 -30.07 -1.38
CA PHE A 69 -14.94 -29.93 -0.15
C PHE A 69 -16.45 -29.85 -0.42
N CYS A 70 -17.25 -29.88 0.65
CA CYS A 70 -18.71 -29.85 0.55
C CYS A 70 -19.22 -28.44 0.32
N SER A 71 -19.85 -28.23 -0.83
CA SER A 71 -20.36 -26.92 -1.26
C SER A 71 -21.84 -27.01 -1.58
N VAL A 72 -22.52 -25.86 -1.47
CA VAL A 72 -23.93 -25.69 -1.84
C VAL A 72 -23.96 -25.02 -3.22
N VAL A 73 -24.71 -25.59 -4.16
CA VAL A 73 -24.75 -25.13 -5.56
C VAL A 73 -25.85 -24.09 -5.79
N ASP A 74 -26.97 -24.17 -5.06
CA ASP A 74 -28.20 -23.42 -5.38
C ASP A 74 -28.40 -22.12 -4.56
N GLU A 75 -27.40 -21.66 -3.82
CA GLU A 75 -27.52 -20.46 -2.98
C GLU A 75 -26.80 -19.24 -3.57
N PRO A 76 -27.44 -18.05 -3.57
CA PRO A 76 -26.84 -16.85 -4.11
C PRO A 76 -25.63 -16.42 -3.27
N SER A 77 -24.49 -16.20 -3.93
CA SER A 77 -23.30 -15.67 -3.28
C SER A 77 -23.44 -14.17 -2.99
N PRO A 78 -22.85 -13.65 -1.89
CA PRO A 78 -22.79 -12.22 -1.61
C PRO A 78 -22.14 -11.43 -2.75
N VAL A 79 -22.56 -10.17 -2.94
CA VAL A 79 -21.98 -9.27 -3.95
C VAL A 79 -20.57 -8.86 -3.53
N GLU A 80 -19.59 -9.07 -4.41
CA GLU A 80 -18.19 -8.71 -4.20
C GLU A 80 -17.90 -7.29 -4.70
N ASN A 81 -17.11 -6.52 -3.96
CA ASN A 81 -16.59 -5.25 -4.45
C ASN A 81 -15.31 -5.44 -5.30
N LEU A 82 -14.92 -4.40 -6.05
CA LEU A 82 -13.76 -4.47 -6.95
C LEU A 82 -12.47 -4.89 -6.22
N GLY A 83 -12.25 -4.37 -5.01
CA GLY A 83 -11.08 -4.71 -4.21
C GLY A 83 -11.06 -6.16 -3.73
N GLN A 84 -12.22 -6.74 -3.38
CA GLN A 84 -12.34 -8.16 -3.03
C GLN A 84 -11.99 -9.04 -4.22
N VAL A 85 -12.49 -8.69 -5.41
CA VAL A 85 -12.19 -9.38 -6.66
C VAL A 85 -10.69 -9.33 -6.97
N LEU A 86 -10.06 -8.16 -6.80
CA LEU A 86 -8.63 -7.96 -7.06
C LEU A 86 -7.72 -8.68 -6.08
N PHE A 87 -8.12 -8.80 -4.81
CA PHE A 87 -7.37 -9.62 -3.87
C PHE A 87 -7.63 -11.12 -4.06
N GLY A 88 -8.65 -11.52 -4.82
CA GLY A 88 -9.02 -12.93 -5.01
C GLY A 88 -9.88 -13.50 -3.89
N GLU A 89 -10.56 -12.65 -3.12
CA GLU A 89 -11.61 -13.10 -2.19
C GLU A 89 -12.79 -13.64 -3.01
N ARG A 90 -13.25 -14.84 -2.66
CA ARG A 90 -14.39 -15.52 -3.27
C ARG A 90 -15.27 -16.06 -2.16
N ILE A 91 -16.31 -15.31 -1.83
CA ILE A 91 -17.18 -15.65 -0.70
C ILE A 91 -18.31 -16.53 -1.21
N ARG A 92 -18.36 -17.77 -0.72
CA ARG A 92 -19.39 -18.74 -1.09
C ARG A 92 -20.19 -19.19 0.12
N PRO A 93 -21.49 -19.49 -0.04
CA PRO A 93 -22.28 -20.11 1.01
C PRO A 93 -21.72 -21.50 1.32
N SER A 94 -21.69 -21.83 2.59
CA SER A 94 -21.27 -23.16 3.06
C SER A 94 -22.48 -23.98 3.49
N PRO A 95 -22.37 -25.32 3.50
CA PRO A 95 -23.45 -26.17 4.00
C PRO A 95 -23.61 -26.11 5.54
N TYR A 96 -22.72 -25.40 6.24
CA TYR A 96 -22.75 -25.24 7.69
C TYR A 96 -23.74 -24.12 8.05
N LYS A 97 -24.79 -24.46 8.79
CA LYS A 97 -25.84 -23.52 9.21
C LYS A 97 -26.12 -23.73 10.69
N PHE A 98 -26.07 -22.66 11.47
CA PHE A 98 -26.35 -22.73 12.89
C PHE A 98 -27.68 -22.06 13.21
N ASP A 99 -28.50 -22.72 14.03
CA ASP A 99 -29.67 -22.09 14.64
C ASP A 99 -29.20 -21.35 15.92
N PHE A 100 -29.51 -20.07 16.04
CA PHE A 100 -29.04 -19.27 17.17
C PHE A 100 -29.58 -19.80 18.51
N LEU A 101 -28.70 -19.93 19.53
CA LEU A 101 -28.99 -20.50 20.86
C LEU A 101 -29.36 -21.99 20.89
N LYS A 102 -29.04 -22.73 19.84
CA LYS A 102 -29.20 -24.19 19.79
C LYS A 102 -27.84 -24.84 19.71
N ASP A 103 -27.38 -25.37 20.85
CA ASP A 103 -26.14 -26.15 20.91
C ASP A 103 -26.35 -27.51 20.22
N GLU A 104 -25.45 -27.87 19.33
CA GLU A 104 -25.46 -29.17 18.63
C GLU A 104 -24.10 -29.85 18.83
N ASP A 105 -24.08 -30.99 19.50
CA ASP A 105 -22.83 -31.72 19.77
C ASP A 105 -22.28 -32.47 18.54
N CYS A 106 -23.17 -32.86 17.61
CA CYS A 106 -22.77 -33.52 16.38
C CYS A 106 -23.81 -33.35 15.28
N HIS A 107 -23.39 -32.73 14.18
CA HIS A 107 -24.18 -32.64 12.96
C HIS A 107 -23.37 -33.15 11.76
N PHE A 108 -23.95 -34.10 11.02
CA PHE A 108 -23.36 -34.63 9.80
C PHE A 108 -23.66 -33.72 8.60
N VAL A 109 -22.63 -33.31 7.87
CA VAL A 109 -22.76 -32.40 6.73
C VAL A 109 -22.81 -33.18 5.42
N CYS A 110 -21.81 -34.02 5.20
CA CYS A 110 -21.63 -34.72 3.93
C CYS A 110 -20.52 -35.78 4.06
N ARG A 111 -20.49 -36.73 3.12
CA ARG A 111 -19.36 -37.66 2.93
C ARG A 111 -18.75 -37.45 1.56
N LYS A 112 -17.42 -37.36 1.49
CA LYS A 112 -16.66 -37.31 0.24
C LYS A 112 -15.86 -38.60 0.08
N THR A 113 -16.15 -39.33 -0.99
CA THR A 113 -15.44 -40.56 -1.35
C THR A 113 -14.54 -40.28 -2.54
N PHE A 114 -13.27 -40.66 -2.43
CA PHE A 114 -12.28 -40.54 -3.50
C PHE A 114 -11.94 -41.95 -3.97
N GLY A 115 -12.61 -42.40 -5.04
CA GLY A 115 -12.44 -43.74 -5.59
C GLY A 115 -11.37 -43.83 -6.68
N PRO A 116 -10.94 -45.05 -7.04
CA PRO A 116 -9.90 -45.27 -8.03
C PRO A 116 -10.45 -45.20 -9.47
N GLY A 117 -11.77 -45.25 -9.65
CA GLY A 117 -12.42 -45.29 -10.96
C GLY A 117 -12.55 -43.92 -11.66
N GLU A 118 -12.45 -42.81 -10.93
CA GLU A 118 -12.69 -41.47 -11.49
C GLU A 118 -11.44 -40.59 -11.47
N ILE A 119 -10.91 -40.25 -12.65
CA ILE A 119 -9.67 -39.48 -12.83
C ILE A 119 -9.75 -38.11 -12.12
N GLN A 120 -10.94 -37.49 -12.10
CA GLN A 120 -11.16 -36.19 -11.47
C GLN A 120 -11.05 -36.26 -9.94
N GLN A 121 -11.58 -37.32 -9.32
CA GLN A 121 -11.49 -37.54 -7.87
C GLN A 121 -10.03 -37.80 -7.45
N GLN A 122 -9.26 -38.58 -8.21
CA GLN A 122 -7.84 -38.78 -7.93
C GLN A 122 -7.03 -37.48 -8.05
N LYS A 123 -7.35 -36.63 -9.04
CA LYS A 123 -6.75 -35.31 -9.16
C LYS A 123 -7.12 -34.41 -7.98
N MET A 124 -8.32 -34.51 -7.42
CA MET A 124 -8.73 -33.76 -6.22
C MET A 124 -7.99 -34.26 -4.98
N LEU A 125 -7.86 -35.58 -4.79
CA LEU A 125 -7.12 -36.15 -3.67
C LEU A 125 -5.65 -35.73 -3.69
N LYS A 126 -4.98 -35.80 -4.86
CA LYS A 126 -3.61 -35.30 -5.02
C LYS A 126 -3.47 -33.81 -4.70
N ARG A 127 -4.47 -33.00 -5.07
CA ARG A 127 -4.51 -31.56 -4.74
C ARG A 127 -4.67 -31.35 -3.24
N LEU A 128 -5.55 -32.12 -2.58
CA LEU A 128 -5.76 -32.07 -1.13
C LEU A 128 -4.48 -32.45 -0.36
N MET A 129 -3.77 -33.48 -0.81
CA MET A 129 -2.47 -33.87 -0.24
C MET A 129 -1.44 -32.76 -0.40
N LYS A 130 -1.33 -32.18 -1.60
CA LYS A 130 -0.45 -31.02 -1.85
C LYS A 130 -0.81 -29.84 -0.94
N ALA A 131 -2.09 -29.62 -0.68
CA ALA A 131 -2.57 -28.55 0.19
C ALA A 131 -2.10 -28.74 1.64
N MET A 132 -2.07 -29.98 2.15
CA MET A 132 -1.57 -30.28 3.50
C MET A 132 -0.06 -30.10 3.62
N VAL A 133 0.70 -30.52 2.60
CA VAL A 133 2.16 -30.32 2.59
C VAL A 133 2.50 -28.83 2.65
N LEU A 134 1.81 -28.03 1.83
CA LEU A 134 1.98 -26.57 1.75
C LEU A 134 1.21 -25.81 2.85
N ASN A 135 0.64 -26.49 3.86
CA ASN A 135 -0.06 -25.87 4.98
C ASN A 135 -1.13 -24.83 4.58
N TYR A 136 -1.98 -25.18 3.61
CA TYR A 136 -3.09 -24.30 3.22
C TYR A 136 -4.08 -24.12 4.38
N GLN A 137 -4.46 -22.88 4.62
CA GLN A 137 -5.42 -22.49 5.65
C GLN A 137 -6.77 -22.15 5.04
N GLN A 138 -7.84 -22.52 5.73
CA GLN A 138 -9.21 -22.18 5.39
C GLN A 138 -9.63 -20.91 6.12
N HIS A 139 -10.17 -19.95 5.38
CA HIS A 139 -10.72 -18.71 5.93
C HIS A 139 -12.23 -18.73 5.85
N TRP A 140 -12.89 -18.83 7.00
CA TRP A 140 -14.34 -18.85 7.12
C TRP A 140 -14.83 -17.56 7.76
N ILE A 141 -16.05 -17.16 7.44
CA ILE A 141 -16.65 -15.92 7.92
C ILE A 141 -18.01 -16.17 8.55
N ILE A 142 -18.21 -15.61 9.74
CA ILE A 142 -19.47 -15.57 10.48
C ILE A 142 -19.74 -14.12 10.88
N ASP A 143 -20.90 -13.57 10.52
CA ASP A 143 -21.30 -12.18 10.82
C ASP A 143 -20.22 -11.11 10.46
N ASN A 144 -19.61 -11.26 9.28
CA ASN A 144 -18.48 -10.43 8.80
C ASN A 144 -17.19 -10.50 9.66
N MET A 145 -17.08 -11.46 10.58
CA MET A 145 -15.85 -11.75 11.33
C MET A 145 -15.21 -13.04 10.83
N PRO A 146 -13.87 -13.12 10.79
CA PRO A 146 -13.18 -14.36 10.48
C PRO A 146 -13.33 -15.34 11.64
N VAL A 147 -13.50 -16.62 11.32
CA VAL A 147 -13.44 -17.71 12.29
C VAL A 147 -11.98 -17.94 12.67
N THR A 148 -11.68 -17.95 13.97
CA THR A 148 -10.30 -18.01 14.45
C THR A 148 -9.96 -19.32 15.15
N LEU A 149 -8.77 -19.86 14.90
CA LEU A 149 -8.19 -20.96 15.65
C LEU A 149 -7.25 -20.40 16.72
N CYS A 150 -7.58 -20.61 17.99
CA CYS A 150 -6.80 -20.11 19.11
C CYS A 150 -6.07 -21.26 19.81
N TYR A 151 -4.78 -21.09 20.07
CA TYR A 151 -3.97 -22.01 20.83
C TYR A 151 -3.14 -21.24 21.87
N LYS A 152 -2.81 -21.92 22.96
CA LYS A 152 -1.99 -21.35 24.04
C LYS A 152 -0.53 -21.66 23.77
N ASN A 153 0.32 -20.63 23.80
CA ASN A 153 1.76 -20.81 23.70
C ASN A 153 2.34 -21.35 25.01
N THR A 154 3.63 -21.72 25.02
CA THR A 154 4.37 -22.16 26.21
C THR A 154 4.34 -21.17 27.37
N GLU A 155 4.17 -19.86 27.09
CA GLU A 155 3.97 -18.80 28.09
C GLU A 155 2.50 -18.61 28.53
N ASN A 156 1.60 -19.54 28.18
CA ASN A 156 0.16 -19.50 28.45
C ASN A 156 -0.58 -18.28 27.85
N GLN A 157 0.07 -17.55 26.93
CA GLN A 157 -0.56 -16.50 26.12
C GLN A 157 -1.37 -17.14 24.98
N GLU A 158 -2.62 -16.69 24.81
CA GLU A 158 -3.52 -17.17 23.76
C GLU A 158 -3.22 -16.45 22.43
N PHE A 159 -2.77 -17.21 21.43
CA PHE A 159 -2.58 -16.72 20.05
C PHE A 159 -3.70 -17.26 19.17
N CYS A 160 -4.36 -16.35 18.44
CA CYS A 160 -5.46 -16.70 17.54
C CYS A 160 -5.07 -16.40 16.08
N SER A 161 -5.07 -17.44 15.24
CA SER A 161 -4.97 -17.30 13.77
C SER A 161 -6.37 -17.16 13.16
N ARG A 162 -6.50 -16.44 12.05
CA ARG A 162 -7.79 -16.16 11.35
C ARG A 162 -8.25 -17.23 10.37
N GLY A 163 -7.45 -18.27 10.25
CA GLY A 163 -7.76 -19.46 9.49
C GLY A 163 -7.23 -20.67 10.24
N PHE A 164 -7.72 -21.82 9.83
CA PHE A 164 -7.29 -23.11 10.35
C PHE A 164 -6.78 -23.98 9.20
N PRO A 165 -5.77 -24.82 9.42
CA PRO A 165 -5.21 -25.65 8.36
C PRO A 165 -6.26 -26.64 7.82
N VAL A 166 -6.13 -27.03 6.55
CA VAL A 166 -6.95 -28.11 5.96
C VAL A 166 -6.67 -29.46 6.63
N GLY A 167 -5.42 -29.66 7.05
CA GLY A 167 -4.94 -30.90 7.62
C GLY A 167 -3.48 -30.77 8.00
N CYS A 168 -2.91 -31.89 8.42
CA CYS A 168 -1.51 -32.00 8.78
C CYS A 168 -0.85 -33.15 8.02
N TYR A 169 0.42 -32.97 7.68
CA TYR A 169 1.28 -34.02 7.18
C TYR A 169 2.42 -34.27 8.16
N VAL A 170 2.56 -35.52 8.62
CA VAL A 170 3.67 -35.95 9.48
C VAL A 170 4.75 -36.53 8.59
N THR A 171 5.91 -35.87 8.56
CA THR A 171 7.02 -36.30 7.71
C THR A 171 7.60 -37.65 8.16
N LYS A 172 8.37 -38.30 7.28
CA LYS A 172 9.06 -39.58 7.58
C LYS A 172 10.01 -39.50 8.78
N SER A 173 10.53 -38.31 9.08
CA SER A 173 11.38 -38.03 10.24
C SER A 173 10.60 -37.80 11.54
N GLY A 174 9.27 -37.94 11.53
CA GLY A 174 8.41 -37.72 12.69
C GLY A 174 8.20 -36.25 13.07
N GLN A 175 8.70 -35.31 12.25
CA GLN A 175 8.46 -33.88 12.45
C GLN A 175 7.14 -33.47 11.80
N SER A 176 6.25 -32.91 12.60
CA SER A 176 5.02 -32.26 12.16
C SER A 176 5.14 -30.74 12.28
N LYS A 177 4.50 -29.99 11.38
CA LYS A 177 4.39 -28.53 11.54
C LYS A 177 3.54 -28.18 12.77
N GLU A 178 3.78 -27.00 13.36
CA GLU A 178 3.32 -26.56 14.70
C GLU A 178 1.81 -26.67 14.99
N SER A 179 0.95 -26.82 13.97
CA SER A 179 -0.50 -26.93 14.12
C SER A 179 -1.04 -28.36 14.29
N CYS A 180 -0.16 -29.36 14.43
CA CYS A 180 -0.50 -30.78 14.41
C CYS A 180 -0.41 -31.45 15.78
N ASN A 181 -1.39 -31.18 16.65
CA ASN A 181 -1.46 -31.82 17.97
C ASN A 181 -2.28 -33.12 17.90
N ILE A 182 -1.72 -34.16 17.27
CA ILE A 182 -2.38 -35.46 17.15
C ILE A 182 -1.80 -36.40 18.20
N ARG A 183 -2.67 -37.05 18.99
CA ARG A 183 -2.30 -37.82 20.18
C ARG A 183 -1.52 -39.12 19.92
N ASP A 184 -1.42 -39.58 18.67
CA ASP A 184 -0.58 -40.71 18.23
C ASP A 184 -0.24 -40.56 16.73
N GLY A 185 0.76 -39.73 16.43
CA GLY A 185 1.20 -39.48 15.05
C GLY A 185 1.95 -40.68 14.45
N ARG A 186 1.40 -41.30 13.41
CA ARG A 186 2.12 -42.27 12.58
C ARG A 186 3.04 -41.51 11.62
N ASN A 187 4.20 -42.08 11.30
CA ASN A 187 5.13 -41.47 10.34
C ASN A 187 4.61 -41.64 8.90
N ASP A 188 4.86 -40.65 8.04
CA ASP A 188 4.48 -40.66 6.60
C ASP A 188 2.95 -40.72 6.35
N THR A 189 2.16 -40.10 7.22
CA THR A 189 0.70 -40.08 7.12
C THR A 189 0.13 -38.67 7.01
N PHE A 190 -0.94 -38.56 6.22
CA PHE A 190 -1.76 -37.36 6.09
C PHE A 190 -2.97 -37.46 7.01
N TYR A 191 -3.27 -36.36 7.70
CA TYR A 191 -4.42 -36.21 8.59
C TYR A 191 -5.29 -35.07 8.08
N VAL A 192 -6.56 -35.34 7.79
CA VAL A 192 -7.53 -34.30 7.41
C VAL A 192 -8.27 -33.83 8.66
N PHE A 193 -8.41 -32.51 8.81
CA PHE A 193 -9.34 -31.94 9.78
C PHE A 193 -10.74 -31.89 9.17
N ASN A 194 -11.57 -32.84 9.57
CA ASN A 194 -12.91 -33.04 9.05
C ASN A 194 -14.02 -32.75 10.07
N HIS A 195 -13.69 -32.75 11.37
CA HIS A 195 -14.57 -32.34 12.45
C HIS A 195 -14.16 -30.97 12.97
N LEU A 196 -15.13 -30.05 13.04
CA LEU A 196 -14.92 -28.69 13.51
C LEU A 196 -15.81 -28.42 14.72
N ASP A 197 -15.20 -28.08 15.85
CA ASP A 197 -15.92 -27.66 17.06
C ASP A 197 -15.98 -26.12 17.08
N PHE A 198 -17.18 -25.55 16.91
CA PHE A 198 -17.41 -24.11 16.94
C PHE A 198 -17.80 -23.61 18.32
N GLU A 199 -17.11 -22.57 18.77
CA GLU A 199 -17.43 -21.82 19.99
C GLU A 199 -17.81 -20.39 19.59
N ILE A 200 -19.11 -20.09 19.64
CA ILE A 200 -19.65 -18.78 19.28
C ILE A 200 -19.99 -18.03 20.56
N THR A 201 -19.31 -16.92 20.79
CA THR A 201 -19.62 -16.04 21.92
C THR A 201 -20.54 -14.91 21.47
N TYR A 202 -21.54 -14.60 22.28
CA TYR A 202 -22.53 -13.56 21.98
C TYR A 202 -22.79 -12.66 23.19
N HIS A 203 -23.15 -11.42 22.89
CA HIS A 203 -23.61 -10.41 23.84
C HIS A 203 -25.14 -10.33 23.77
N SER A 204 -25.84 -10.63 24.86
CA SER A 204 -27.32 -10.65 24.86
C SER A 204 -27.92 -9.25 24.74
N GLY A 205 -27.24 -8.23 25.27
CA GLY A 205 -27.72 -6.84 25.24
C GLY A 205 -28.94 -6.59 26.14
N GLU A 206 -29.26 -7.51 27.05
CA GLU A 206 -30.40 -7.42 27.96
C GLU A 206 -30.43 -6.13 28.79
N ALA A 207 -29.25 -5.65 29.22
CA ALA A 207 -29.08 -4.40 29.96
C ALA A 207 -29.04 -3.14 29.06
N GLU A 208 -29.11 -3.28 27.74
CA GLU A 208 -28.96 -2.19 26.77
C GLU A 208 -30.28 -1.91 26.03
N ALA A 209 -30.49 -0.65 25.65
CA ALA A 209 -31.74 -0.20 25.02
C ALA A 209 -32.10 -0.91 23.70
N TRP A 210 -31.12 -1.51 23.01
CA TRP A 210 -31.37 -2.26 21.78
C TRP A 210 -31.65 -3.75 22.00
N GLY A 211 -31.27 -4.32 23.16
CA GLY A 211 -31.47 -5.73 23.47
C GLY A 211 -32.67 -5.99 24.39
N SER A 212 -33.23 -4.94 25.02
CA SER A 212 -34.44 -5.03 25.85
C SER A 212 -35.65 -5.63 25.15
N ALA A 213 -35.76 -5.47 23.82
CA ALA A 213 -36.84 -6.05 23.01
C ALA A 213 -36.70 -7.56 22.77
N PHE A 214 -35.50 -8.12 22.94
CA PHE A 214 -35.18 -9.51 22.63
C PHE A 214 -34.90 -10.36 23.89
N GLY A 215 -34.57 -9.71 25.01
CA GLY A 215 -34.28 -10.38 26.29
C GLY A 215 -33.15 -11.39 26.17
N GLU A 216 -33.30 -12.56 26.79
CA GLU A 216 -32.33 -13.66 26.68
C GLU A 216 -32.38 -14.41 25.34
N ASN A 217 -33.41 -14.17 24.53
CA ASN A 217 -33.65 -14.91 23.28
C ASN A 217 -32.93 -14.32 22.07
N GLY A 218 -32.21 -13.20 22.25
CA GLY A 218 -31.46 -12.54 21.19
C GLY A 218 -30.09 -12.06 21.63
N GLY A 219 -29.23 -11.80 20.65
CA GLY A 219 -27.90 -11.29 20.91
C GLY A 219 -27.14 -10.92 19.64
N ARG A 220 -25.98 -10.29 19.84
CA ARG A 220 -25.01 -9.98 18.78
C ARG A 220 -23.78 -10.84 18.97
N ILE A 221 -23.27 -11.41 17.88
CA ILE A 221 -22.06 -12.25 17.92
C ILE A 221 -20.83 -11.37 18.13
N ILE A 222 -19.97 -11.76 19.08
CA ILE A 222 -18.75 -11.03 19.46
C ILE A 222 -17.47 -11.81 19.13
N ALA A 223 -17.47 -13.15 19.16
CA ALA A 223 -16.33 -13.93 18.65
C ALA A 223 -16.79 -15.29 18.11
N ALA A 224 -16.04 -15.80 17.13
CA ALA A 224 -16.22 -17.13 16.58
C ALA A 224 -14.87 -17.86 16.62
N LYS A 225 -14.73 -18.81 17.56
CA LYS A 225 -13.55 -19.65 17.70
C LYS A 225 -13.85 -21.04 17.14
N VAL A 226 -12.84 -21.69 16.57
CA VAL A 226 -12.94 -23.07 16.09
C VAL A 226 -11.80 -23.92 16.65
N GLN A 227 -12.12 -25.14 17.06
CA GLN A 227 -11.14 -26.20 17.30
C GLN A 227 -11.26 -27.24 16.18
N VAL A 228 -10.10 -27.73 15.72
CA VAL A 228 -10.02 -28.66 14.60
C VAL A 228 -9.66 -30.05 15.09
N ASN A 229 -10.42 -31.05 14.64
CA ASN A 229 -10.24 -32.45 15.00
C ASN A 229 -10.34 -33.34 13.76
N SER A 230 -9.76 -34.54 13.85
CA SER A 230 -9.85 -35.59 12.82
C SER A 230 -10.60 -36.79 13.39
N LEU A 231 -11.78 -37.12 12.86
CA LEU A 231 -12.66 -38.19 13.36
C LEU A 231 -13.15 -39.09 12.22
N ASN A 232 -12.99 -40.41 12.35
CA ASN A 232 -13.54 -41.37 11.37
C ASN A 232 -14.92 -41.90 11.80
N SER A 233 -15.87 -41.01 12.04
CA SER A 233 -17.23 -41.36 12.45
C SER A 233 -18.26 -40.33 11.99
N GLU A 234 -19.43 -40.80 11.56
CA GLU A 234 -20.58 -39.92 11.27
C GLU A 234 -21.24 -39.37 12.54
N LYS A 235 -21.08 -40.05 13.68
CA LYS A 235 -21.69 -39.70 14.97
C LYS A 235 -20.77 -38.90 15.89
N CYS A 236 -19.67 -38.37 15.36
CA CYS A 236 -18.69 -37.56 16.09
C CYS A 236 -18.14 -38.22 17.37
N ASP A 237 -17.90 -39.53 17.33
CA ASP A 237 -17.29 -40.22 18.47
C ASP A 237 -15.83 -39.80 18.63
N ARG A 238 -15.51 -39.08 19.73
CA ARG A 238 -14.16 -38.58 20.03
C ARG A 238 -13.13 -39.68 20.32
N SER A 239 -13.59 -40.92 20.54
CA SER A 239 -12.73 -42.08 20.69
C SER A 239 -12.38 -42.77 19.36
N SER A 240 -13.00 -42.35 18.25
CA SER A 240 -12.72 -42.92 16.93
C SER A 240 -11.30 -42.60 16.45
N GLU A 241 -10.70 -43.54 15.71
CA GLU A 241 -9.40 -43.31 15.08
C GLU A 241 -9.49 -42.14 14.08
N PRO A 242 -8.44 -41.31 13.98
CA PRO A 242 -8.43 -40.20 13.04
C PRO A 242 -8.43 -40.69 11.58
N VAL A 243 -9.02 -39.90 10.67
CA VAL A 243 -8.98 -40.20 9.24
C VAL A 243 -7.56 -40.00 8.74
N THR A 244 -6.89 -41.10 8.40
CA THR A 244 -5.52 -41.12 7.90
C THR A 244 -5.42 -41.76 6.53
N PHE A 245 -4.51 -41.25 5.72
CA PHE A 245 -4.12 -41.90 4.48
C PHE A 245 -2.64 -41.66 4.20
N GLN A 246 -2.01 -42.64 3.55
CA GLN A 246 -0.63 -42.58 3.07
C GLN A 246 -0.59 -42.15 1.61
N SER A 247 0.61 -41.78 1.12
CA SER A 247 0.85 -41.40 -0.28
C SER A 247 0.40 -42.46 -1.31
N SER A 248 0.37 -43.73 -0.92
CA SER A 248 -0.01 -44.89 -1.75
C SER A 248 -1.52 -45.17 -1.78
N THR A 249 -2.32 -44.54 -0.91
CA THR A 249 -3.74 -44.86 -0.74
C THR A 249 -4.56 -44.32 -1.90
N LYS A 250 -5.31 -45.20 -2.58
CA LYS A 250 -6.13 -44.83 -3.75
C LYS A 250 -7.61 -44.60 -3.41
N ASN A 251 -8.07 -45.12 -2.28
CA ASN A 251 -9.46 -45.02 -1.83
C ASN A 251 -9.48 -44.37 -0.46
N VAL A 252 -10.15 -43.22 -0.35
CA VAL A 252 -10.27 -42.47 0.91
C VAL A 252 -11.68 -41.92 1.03
N ASP A 253 -12.33 -42.20 2.16
CA ASP A 253 -13.66 -41.71 2.49
C ASP A 253 -13.56 -40.75 3.69
N ILE A 254 -14.02 -39.52 3.50
CA ILE A 254 -13.93 -38.45 4.50
C ILE A 254 -15.34 -37.99 4.87
N PRO A 255 -15.85 -38.32 6.08
CA PRO A 255 -17.08 -37.73 6.60
C PRO A 255 -16.78 -36.33 7.17
N TYR A 256 -17.53 -35.30 6.80
CA TYR A 256 -17.43 -33.97 7.39
C TYR A 256 -18.56 -33.75 8.40
N THR A 257 -18.19 -33.29 9.59
CA THR A 257 -19.10 -33.08 10.72
C THR A 257 -18.75 -31.79 11.46
N TYR A 258 -19.68 -31.24 12.23
CA TYR A 258 -19.40 -30.12 13.14
C TYR A 258 -20.13 -30.26 14.46
N SER A 259 -19.65 -29.53 15.46
CA SER A 259 -20.36 -29.24 16.71
C SER A 259 -20.41 -27.72 16.90
N VAL A 260 -21.45 -27.20 17.56
CA VAL A 260 -21.59 -25.76 17.84
C VAL A 260 -22.04 -25.54 19.28
N LYS A 261 -21.37 -24.61 19.97
CA LYS A 261 -21.69 -24.18 21.32
C LYS A 261 -21.78 -22.67 21.41
N PHE A 262 -22.87 -22.16 21.98
CA PHE A 262 -23.08 -20.74 22.21
C PHE A 262 -22.73 -20.35 23.66
N ILE A 263 -21.88 -19.33 23.83
CA ILE A 263 -21.45 -18.84 25.15
C ILE A 263 -21.86 -17.37 25.31
N LYS A 264 -22.63 -17.07 26.37
CA LYS A 264 -23.03 -15.71 26.75
C LYS A 264 -21.84 -15.00 27.40
N ASN A 265 -21.43 -13.85 26.87
CA ASN A 265 -20.46 -12.95 27.51
C ASN A 265 -20.86 -11.50 27.27
N ASN A 266 -21.20 -10.80 28.36
CA ASN A 266 -21.69 -9.43 28.32
C ASN A 266 -20.64 -8.37 28.70
N ASP A 267 -19.41 -8.77 29.01
CA ASP A 267 -18.32 -7.85 29.38
C ASP A 267 -17.75 -7.12 28.14
N ILE A 268 -17.84 -7.77 26.98
CA ILE A 268 -17.28 -7.28 25.72
C ILE A 268 -18.39 -6.60 24.93
N ARG A 269 -18.27 -5.28 24.74
CA ARG A 269 -19.16 -4.55 23.85
C ARG A 269 -18.99 -5.04 22.40
N TRP A 270 -20.09 -5.05 21.65
CA TRP A 270 -20.06 -5.43 20.23
C TRP A 270 -19.06 -4.60 19.40
N ALA A 271 -18.86 -3.33 19.73
CA ALA A 271 -17.90 -2.47 19.03
C ALA A 271 -16.43 -2.92 19.18
N SER A 272 -16.08 -3.57 20.31
CA SER A 272 -14.72 -4.07 20.61
C SER A 272 -14.51 -5.53 20.16
N ARG A 273 -15.41 -6.11 19.37
CA ARG A 273 -15.38 -7.53 18.99
C ARG A 273 -14.13 -7.95 18.21
N TRP A 274 -13.39 -7.02 17.60
CA TRP A 274 -12.13 -7.31 16.90
C TRP A 274 -10.91 -7.39 17.83
N ASP A 275 -11.02 -6.94 19.08
CA ASP A 275 -9.87 -6.79 19.98
C ASP A 275 -9.16 -8.11 20.30
N TYR A 276 -9.90 -9.23 20.41
CA TYR A 276 -9.29 -10.53 20.71
C TYR A 276 -8.37 -11.02 19.58
N ILE A 277 -8.67 -10.65 18.34
CA ILE A 277 -7.84 -10.94 17.15
C ILE A 277 -6.64 -10.00 17.09
N LEU A 278 -6.80 -8.75 17.53
CA LEU A 278 -5.76 -7.73 17.46
C LEU A 278 -4.75 -7.83 18.60
N LYS A 279 -5.17 -8.27 19.80
CA LYS A 279 -4.30 -8.45 20.97
C LYS A 279 -3.25 -9.54 20.81
N SER A 280 -3.44 -10.49 19.89
CA SER A 280 -2.50 -11.58 19.61
C SER A 280 -1.28 -11.16 18.76
N LEU A 281 -1.16 -9.88 18.37
CA LEU A 281 -0.01 -9.35 17.60
C LEU A 281 1.04 -8.69 18.53
N PRO A 282 2.21 -9.31 18.77
CA PRO A 282 3.15 -8.89 19.82
C PRO A 282 4.00 -7.63 19.52
N GLN A 283 3.63 -6.78 18.56
CA GLN A 283 4.59 -5.90 17.87
C GLN A 283 4.42 -4.39 18.10
N THR A 284 3.49 -3.94 18.95
CA THR A 284 3.24 -2.49 19.17
C THR A 284 4.47 -1.73 19.67
N ARG A 285 5.25 -2.35 20.56
CA ARG A 285 6.49 -1.74 21.11
C ARG A 285 7.56 -1.50 20.04
N ILE A 286 7.69 -2.41 19.07
CA ILE A 286 8.67 -2.31 17.99
C ILE A 286 8.30 -1.15 17.04
N GLN A 287 7.00 -0.95 16.80
CA GLN A 287 6.52 0.12 15.93
C GLN A 287 6.78 1.52 16.52
N TRP A 288 6.56 1.71 17.83
CA TRP A 288 6.87 2.98 18.49
C TRP A 288 8.38 3.29 18.47
N PHE A 289 9.22 2.27 18.68
CA PHE A 289 10.68 2.42 18.59
C PHE A 289 11.13 2.86 17.18
N SER A 290 10.52 2.29 16.14
CA SER A 290 10.76 2.68 14.74
C SER A 290 10.46 4.16 14.48
N ILE A 291 9.30 4.64 14.96
CA ILE A 291 8.88 6.03 14.76
C ILE A 291 9.83 6.99 15.46
N LEU A 292 10.24 6.69 16.70
CA LEU A 292 11.16 7.53 17.45
C LEU A 292 12.50 7.67 16.74
N ASN A 293 13.07 6.55 16.26
CA ASN A 293 14.33 6.59 15.51
C ASN A 293 14.20 7.40 14.21
N SER A 294 13.09 7.23 13.49
CA SER A 294 12.85 7.96 12.24
C SER A 294 12.65 9.46 12.47
N LEU A 295 12.00 9.84 13.57
CA LEU A 295 11.82 11.23 13.96
C LEU A 295 13.15 11.89 14.34
N VAL A 296 14.05 11.16 15.02
CA VAL A 296 15.41 11.65 15.31
C VAL A 296 16.19 11.94 14.02
N ILE A 297 16.08 11.06 13.01
CA ILE A 297 16.73 11.28 11.70
C ILE A 297 16.19 12.54 11.02
N VAL A 298 14.86 12.74 11.01
CA VAL A 298 14.23 13.95 10.47
C VAL A 298 14.68 15.21 11.20
N LEU A 299 14.70 15.20 12.54
CA LEU A 299 15.14 16.37 13.32
C LEU A 299 16.61 16.72 13.03
N PHE A 300 17.46 15.71 12.86
CA PHE A 300 18.85 15.93 12.49
C PHE A 300 19.00 16.52 11.08
N LEU A 301 18.29 15.97 10.09
CA LEU A 301 18.32 16.44 8.70
C LEU A 301 17.75 17.85 8.56
N SER A 302 16.58 18.12 9.15
CA SER A 302 15.98 19.45 9.21
C SER A 302 16.91 20.47 9.88
N GLY A 303 17.57 20.10 10.98
CA GLY A 303 18.58 20.94 11.65
C GLY A 303 19.77 21.26 10.74
N MET A 304 20.28 20.28 9.99
CA MET A 304 21.37 20.49 9.04
C MET A 304 20.94 21.39 7.86
N VAL A 305 19.76 21.17 7.27
CA VAL A 305 19.21 22.01 6.19
C VAL A 305 18.97 23.44 6.70
N ALA A 306 18.42 23.59 7.91
CA ALA A 306 18.21 24.89 8.55
C ALA A 306 19.54 25.61 8.82
N MET A 307 20.58 24.91 9.30
CA MET A 307 21.92 25.48 9.46
C MET A 307 22.49 25.94 8.12
N ILE A 308 22.35 25.16 7.05
CA ILE A 308 22.81 25.56 5.70
C ILE A 308 22.08 26.82 5.27
N LEU A 309 20.75 26.84 5.33
CA LEU A 309 19.91 27.98 4.96
C LEU A 309 20.25 29.23 5.77
N LEU A 310 20.34 29.11 7.09
CA LEU A 310 20.72 30.20 7.99
C LEU A 310 22.14 30.67 7.70
N ARG A 311 23.09 29.78 7.44
CA ARG A 311 24.48 30.14 7.11
C ARG A 311 24.57 30.87 5.77
N THR A 312 23.82 30.45 4.74
CA THR A 312 23.71 31.20 3.48
C THR A 312 23.07 32.55 3.70
N LEU A 313 21.94 32.61 4.41
CA LEU A 313 21.24 33.86 4.68
C LEU A 313 22.11 34.82 5.49
N HIS A 314 22.82 34.35 6.52
CA HIS A 314 23.74 35.18 7.31
C HIS A 314 24.93 35.64 6.50
N LYS A 315 25.52 34.78 5.66
CA LYS A 315 26.64 35.14 4.80
C LYS A 315 26.22 36.17 3.74
N ASP A 316 25.01 36.03 3.19
CA ASP A 316 24.46 36.94 2.19
C ASP A 316 24.00 38.26 2.81
N ILE A 317 23.36 38.25 3.99
CA ILE A 317 23.04 39.47 4.76
C ILE A 317 24.32 40.18 5.18
N ALA A 318 25.33 39.46 5.69
CA ALA A 318 26.60 40.07 6.08
C ALA A 318 27.33 40.69 4.87
N ARG A 319 27.28 40.05 3.70
CA ARG A 319 27.82 40.61 2.46
C ARG A 319 27.02 41.84 1.99
N TYR A 320 25.69 41.82 2.11
CA TYR A 320 24.84 42.95 1.73
C TYR A 320 25.04 44.14 2.68
N ASN A 321 25.08 43.88 3.99
CA ASN A 321 25.40 44.88 4.99
C ASN A 321 26.82 45.42 4.80
N GLN A 322 27.78 44.61 4.36
CA GLN A 322 29.11 45.11 3.98
C GLN A 322 29.09 46.00 2.73
N MET A 323 28.14 45.81 1.80
CA MET A 323 27.96 46.71 0.65
C MET A 323 27.25 48.01 1.06
N VAL A 324 26.28 47.94 1.97
CA VAL A 324 25.59 49.11 2.53
C VAL A 324 26.53 49.90 3.45
N ASP A 325 27.29 49.25 4.33
CA ASP A 325 28.36 49.90 5.11
C ASP A 325 29.49 50.39 4.21
N ALA A 326 29.71 49.83 3.01
CA ALA A 326 30.65 50.41 2.05
C ALA A 326 30.10 51.68 1.37
N ASP A 327 28.78 51.83 1.25
CA ASP A 327 28.15 53.08 0.80
C ASP A 327 28.01 54.10 1.95
N ASP A 328 27.76 53.66 3.20
CA ASP A 328 27.55 54.52 4.38
C ASP A 328 28.85 54.87 5.14
N ALA A 329 29.86 53.99 5.18
CA ALA A 329 31.18 54.31 5.75
C ALA A 329 32.04 55.17 4.81
N GLN A 330 31.53 55.49 3.61
CA GLN A 330 32.24 56.29 2.63
C GLN A 330 31.97 57.80 2.75
N GLU A 331 31.16 58.25 3.71
CA GLU A 331 30.98 59.69 3.93
C GLU A 331 32.07 60.34 4.81
N GLU A 332 32.81 59.59 5.65
CA GLU A 332 33.82 60.19 6.51
C GLU A 332 35.14 59.38 6.56
N PHE A 333 36.15 59.91 5.85
CA PHE A 333 37.59 59.61 5.85
C PHE A 333 38.14 58.50 4.92
N GLY A 334 39.16 58.86 4.10
CA GLY A 334 40.00 57.92 3.35
C GLY A 334 40.09 58.18 1.84
N TRP A 335 39.03 57.87 1.08
CA TRP A 335 39.05 57.87 -0.39
C TRP A 335 39.12 59.28 -1.04
N LYS A 336 38.58 60.32 -0.38
CA LYS A 336 38.68 61.71 -0.86
C LYS A 336 40.13 62.22 -0.92
N LEU A 337 41.00 61.74 -0.03
CA LEU A 337 42.44 62.06 0.00
C LEU A 337 43.25 61.32 -1.08
N VAL A 338 42.71 60.22 -1.62
CA VAL A 338 43.37 59.38 -2.65
C VAL A 338 42.68 59.54 -4.02
N HIS A 339 41.66 60.40 -4.15
CA HIS A 339 40.88 60.56 -5.40
C HIS A 339 41.75 60.89 -6.63
N GLY A 340 42.92 61.52 -6.43
CA GLY A 340 43.91 61.80 -7.48
C GLY A 340 44.86 60.64 -7.82
N ASP A 341 45.02 59.64 -6.94
CA ASP A 341 45.89 58.48 -7.13
C ASP A 341 45.13 57.17 -7.42
N VAL A 342 43.81 57.14 -7.17
CA VAL A 342 42.91 55.99 -7.41
C VAL A 342 42.87 55.55 -8.89
N PHE A 343 43.09 56.48 -9.83
CA PHE A 343 43.12 56.17 -11.26
C PHE A 343 44.52 55.84 -11.80
N ARG A 344 45.55 55.69 -10.94
CA ARG A 344 46.84 55.20 -11.42
C ARG A 344 46.69 53.77 -11.95
N PRO A 345 47.16 53.47 -13.17
CA PRO A 345 47.08 52.13 -13.70
C PRO A 345 47.88 51.19 -12.79
N PRO A 346 47.27 50.11 -12.26
CA PRO A 346 47.99 49.16 -11.41
C PRO A 346 49.09 48.47 -12.23
N GLN A 347 50.20 48.10 -11.59
CA GLN A 347 51.39 47.55 -12.24
C GLN A 347 51.11 46.31 -13.12
N LYS A 348 49.99 45.61 -12.90
CA LYS A 348 49.48 44.50 -13.73
C LYS A 348 48.00 44.68 -14.11
N GLY A 349 47.60 45.87 -14.53
CA GLY A 349 46.20 46.19 -14.85
C GLY A 349 45.55 45.29 -15.90
N MET A 350 46.32 44.77 -16.85
CA MET A 350 45.80 43.79 -17.82
C MET A 350 45.41 42.46 -17.15
N LEU A 351 46.25 41.94 -16.25
CA LEU A 351 45.97 40.69 -15.53
C LEU A 351 44.78 40.87 -14.57
N LEU A 352 44.73 42.00 -13.87
CA LEU A 352 43.63 42.34 -12.96
C LEU A 352 42.30 42.50 -13.71
N ALA A 353 42.27 43.23 -14.82
CA ALA A 353 41.07 43.40 -15.64
C ALA A 353 40.62 42.07 -16.28
N VAL A 354 41.56 41.20 -16.67
CA VAL A 354 41.24 39.84 -17.15
C VAL A 354 40.69 38.98 -16.01
N LEU A 355 41.23 39.05 -14.80
CA LEU A 355 40.74 38.26 -13.65
C LEU A 355 39.40 38.76 -13.12
N ILE A 356 39.20 40.08 -13.00
CA ILE A 356 37.92 40.68 -12.59
C ILE A 356 36.87 40.49 -13.69
N GLY A 357 37.25 40.71 -14.95
CA GLY A 357 36.38 40.47 -16.10
C GLY A 357 35.93 39.02 -16.18
N ASN A 358 36.85 38.05 -16.07
CA ASN A 358 36.50 36.63 -16.02
C ASN A 358 35.69 36.28 -14.76
N GLY A 359 36.02 36.84 -13.59
CA GLY A 359 35.32 36.56 -12.34
C GLY A 359 33.87 37.06 -12.32
N VAL A 360 33.64 38.30 -12.77
CA VAL A 360 32.32 38.90 -12.91
C VAL A 360 31.54 38.21 -14.03
N GLN A 361 32.18 37.86 -15.15
CA GLN A 361 31.58 37.10 -16.23
C GLN A 361 31.17 35.69 -15.76
N ILE A 362 31.99 34.99 -14.99
CA ILE A 362 31.65 33.67 -14.43
C ILE A 362 30.49 33.78 -13.43
N ALA A 363 30.51 34.75 -12.52
CA ALA A 363 29.47 34.93 -11.51
C ALA A 363 28.09 35.28 -12.11
N ILE A 364 28.05 36.17 -13.11
CA ILE A 364 26.81 36.56 -13.81
C ILE A 364 26.30 35.42 -14.71
N ILE A 365 27.20 34.62 -15.31
CA ILE A 365 26.82 33.54 -16.22
C ILE A 365 26.23 32.32 -15.48
N VAL A 366 26.69 32.01 -14.24
CA VAL A 366 26.13 30.91 -13.42
C VAL A 366 24.65 31.13 -13.11
N HIS A 367 24.25 32.38 -12.89
CA HIS A 367 22.88 32.75 -12.55
C HIS A 367 21.87 32.37 -13.65
N GLY A 368 22.26 32.49 -14.92
CA GLY A 368 21.38 32.32 -16.07
C GLY A 368 20.99 30.88 -16.40
N ASP A 369 21.91 29.90 -16.31
CA ASP A 369 21.69 28.57 -16.90
C ASP A 369 20.83 27.59 -16.07
N VAL A 370 20.46 27.96 -14.84
CA VAL A 370 19.76 27.10 -13.86
C VAL A 370 18.36 26.68 -14.30
N PHE A 371 17.66 27.54 -15.03
CA PHE A 371 16.29 27.28 -15.52
C PHE A 371 16.24 26.77 -16.97
N ARG A 372 17.37 26.32 -17.52
CA ARG A 372 17.43 25.74 -18.86
C ARG A 372 16.53 24.48 -18.94
N PRO A 373 15.74 24.31 -20.01
CA PRO A 373 14.84 23.17 -20.13
C PRO A 373 15.65 21.85 -20.09
N PRO A 374 15.17 20.84 -19.35
CA PRO A 374 15.87 19.57 -19.21
C PRO A 374 15.85 18.78 -20.51
N GLN A 375 16.89 17.96 -20.72
CA GLN A 375 16.89 16.95 -21.78
C GLN A 375 15.66 16.04 -21.61
N LYS A 376 14.92 15.75 -22.67
CA LYS A 376 13.67 14.94 -22.61
C LYS A 376 12.62 15.48 -21.60
N GLY A 377 12.42 16.80 -21.51
CA GLY A 377 11.46 17.41 -20.57
C GLY A 377 10.00 16.92 -20.65
N MET A 378 9.57 16.36 -21.79
CA MET A 378 8.24 15.70 -21.90
C MET A 378 8.12 14.48 -20.98
N LEU A 379 9.15 13.61 -20.94
CA LEU A 379 9.14 12.41 -20.10
C LEU A 379 9.09 12.80 -18.62
N LEU A 380 9.92 13.77 -18.22
CA LEU A 380 9.97 14.27 -16.84
C LEU A 380 8.60 14.81 -16.40
N ALA A 381 7.97 15.65 -17.23
CA ALA A 381 6.64 16.20 -16.95
C ALA A 381 5.56 15.11 -16.85
N VAL A 382 5.64 14.05 -17.65
CA VAL A 382 4.73 12.89 -17.60
C VAL A 382 4.91 12.11 -16.29
N LEU A 383 6.15 11.82 -15.89
CA LEU A 383 6.45 11.09 -14.65
C LEU A 383 6.02 11.87 -13.41
N ILE A 384 6.29 13.17 -13.36
CA ILE A 384 5.87 14.06 -12.27
C ILE A 384 4.36 14.16 -12.18
N GLY A 385 3.66 14.28 -13.32
CA GLY A 385 2.19 14.27 -13.35
C GLY A 385 1.59 13.03 -12.68
N ASN A 386 2.09 11.86 -13.08
CA ASN A 386 1.65 10.58 -12.50
C ASN A 386 2.04 10.44 -11.01
N GLY A 387 3.21 10.91 -10.61
CA GLY A 387 3.61 10.86 -9.20
C GLY A 387 2.80 11.81 -8.31
N VAL A 388 2.38 12.98 -8.79
CA VAL A 388 1.44 13.85 -8.06
C VAL A 388 0.09 13.17 -7.86
N GLN A 389 -0.42 12.51 -8.89
CA GLN A 389 -1.66 11.73 -8.81
C GLN A 389 -1.57 10.64 -7.74
N ILE A 390 -0.48 9.87 -7.75
CA ILE A 390 -0.21 8.82 -6.77
C ILE A 390 -0.10 9.42 -5.36
N ALA A 391 0.64 10.53 -5.18
CA ALA A 391 0.82 11.17 -3.87
C ALA A 391 -0.49 11.69 -3.26
N ILE A 392 -1.36 12.30 -4.08
CA ILE A 392 -2.66 12.78 -3.59
C ILE A 392 -3.58 11.59 -3.30
N MET A 393 -3.58 10.56 -4.15
CA MET A 393 -4.34 9.34 -3.94
C MET A 393 -3.94 8.63 -2.64
N SER A 394 -2.63 8.44 -2.40
CA SER A 394 -2.14 7.78 -1.18
C SER A 394 -2.48 8.59 0.07
N LEU A 395 -2.34 9.91 0.02
CA LEU A 395 -2.72 10.78 1.15
C LEU A 395 -4.22 10.67 1.48
N ILE A 396 -5.10 10.79 0.48
CA ILE A 396 -6.55 10.71 0.69
C ILE A 396 -6.95 9.33 1.22
N THR A 397 -6.39 8.26 0.67
CA THR A 397 -6.68 6.89 1.11
C THR A 397 -6.22 6.67 2.55
N LEU A 398 -5.05 7.18 2.93
CA LEU A 398 -4.54 7.07 4.31
C LEU A 398 -5.36 7.89 5.30
N ILE A 399 -5.85 9.07 4.92
CA ILE A 399 -6.75 9.88 5.78
C ILE A 399 -8.06 9.13 6.03
N PHE A 400 -8.70 8.58 4.99
CA PHE A 400 -9.92 7.79 5.17
C PHE A 400 -9.69 6.51 5.98
N ALA A 401 -8.51 5.89 5.85
CA ALA A 401 -8.13 4.75 6.67
C ALA A 401 -7.91 5.15 8.14
N CYS A 402 -7.29 6.31 8.40
CA CYS A 402 -7.07 6.83 9.75
C CYS A 402 -8.38 7.23 10.45
N LEU A 403 -9.38 7.72 9.71
CA LEU A 403 -10.72 8.02 10.22
C LEU A 403 -11.54 6.74 10.54
N GLY A 404 -11.02 5.55 10.24
CA GLY A 404 -11.68 4.27 10.52
C GLY A 404 -12.71 3.84 9.47
N PHE A 405 -12.94 4.64 8.42
CA PHE A 405 -13.87 4.29 7.34
C PHE A 405 -13.39 3.12 6.48
N LEU A 406 -12.07 2.90 6.39
CA LEU A 406 -11.45 1.79 5.65
C LEU A 406 -10.87 0.74 6.60
N SER A 407 -11.60 0.41 7.68
CA SER A 407 -11.17 -0.61 8.64
C SER A 407 -11.04 -1.98 7.97
N PRO A 408 -10.18 -2.89 8.49
CA PRO A 408 -10.05 -4.26 7.97
C PRO A 408 -11.36 -5.07 8.04
N ALA A 409 -12.35 -4.61 8.81
CA ALA A 409 -13.70 -5.18 8.83
C ALA A 409 -14.44 -4.97 7.49
N SER A 410 -14.12 -3.90 6.76
CA SER A 410 -14.64 -3.62 5.41
C SER A 410 -13.74 -4.24 4.33
N ARG A 411 -13.97 -5.52 4.06
CA ARG A 411 -13.17 -6.32 3.11
C ARG A 411 -13.09 -5.67 1.73
N GLY A 412 -11.89 -5.57 1.17
CA GLY A 412 -11.62 -4.96 -0.14
C GLY A 412 -11.90 -3.46 -0.28
N ALA A 413 -12.37 -2.77 0.78
CA ALA A 413 -12.73 -1.36 0.72
C ALA A 413 -11.50 -0.46 0.49
N LEU A 414 -10.37 -0.75 1.13
CA LEU A 414 -9.13 0.01 0.98
C LEU A 414 -8.66 0.05 -0.48
N MET A 415 -8.60 -1.11 -1.15
CA MET A 415 -8.19 -1.20 -2.55
C MET A 415 -9.21 -0.54 -3.49
N THR A 416 -10.50 -0.77 -3.25
CA THR A 416 -11.57 -0.13 -4.03
C THR A 416 -11.47 1.40 -3.93
N CYS A 417 -11.28 1.92 -2.72
CA CYS A 417 -11.11 3.35 -2.47
C CYS A 417 -9.85 3.89 -3.16
N ALA A 418 -8.72 3.19 -3.09
CA ALA A 418 -7.48 3.59 -3.75
C ALA A 418 -7.65 3.70 -5.28
N ILE A 419 -8.30 2.72 -5.93
CA ILE A 419 -8.52 2.71 -7.39
C ILE A 419 -9.50 3.81 -7.81
N VAL A 420 -10.61 3.96 -7.08
CA VAL A 420 -11.59 5.02 -7.36
C VAL A 420 -10.96 6.39 -7.18
N CYS A 421 -10.23 6.62 -6.08
CA CYS A 421 -9.50 7.86 -5.85
C CYS A 421 -8.48 8.11 -6.96
N TYR A 422 -7.70 7.10 -7.36
CA TYR A 422 -6.72 7.23 -8.42
C TYR A 422 -7.34 7.74 -9.71
N VAL A 423 -8.48 7.17 -10.12
CA VAL A 423 -9.14 7.52 -11.38
C VAL A 423 -9.84 8.88 -11.33
N LEU A 424 -10.42 9.26 -10.20
CA LEU A 424 -10.98 10.60 -10.02
C LEU A 424 -9.90 11.69 -9.94
N LEU A 425 -8.68 11.34 -9.54
CA LEU A 425 -7.54 12.26 -9.43
C LEU A 425 -6.72 12.41 -10.72
N GLY A 426 -7.25 12.02 -11.89
CA GLY A 426 -6.61 12.27 -13.18
C GLY A 426 -6.40 13.76 -13.50
N THR A 427 -7.26 14.64 -12.96
CA THR A 427 -7.19 16.10 -13.20
C THR A 427 -5.89 16.74 -12.67
N PRO A 428 -5.49 16.54 -11.39
CA PRO A 428 -4.18 16.97 -10.88
C PRO A 428 -3.01 16.50 -11.74
N ALA A 429 -3.03 15.25 -12.22
CA ALA A 429 -1.96 14.65 -13.02
C ALA A 429 -1.76 15.39 -14.34
N GLY A 430 -2.86 15.62 -15.06
CA GLY A 430 -2.86 16.38 -16.31
C GLY A 430 -2.43 17.84 -16.11
N TYR A 431 -2.90 18.47 -15.03
CA TYR A 431 -2.60 19.86 -14.72
C TYR A 431 -1.11 20.11 -14.44
N THR A 432 -0.49 19.32 -13.56
CA THR A 432 0.93 19.49 -13.20
C THR A 432 1.84 19.15 -14.37
N SER A 433 1.55 18.07 -15.09
CA SER A 433 2.29 17.68 -16.30
C SER A 433 2.23 18.76 -17.39
N ALA A 434 1.04 19.27 -17.70
CA ALA A 434 0.85 20.33 -18.69
C ALA A 434 1.59 21.62 -18.30
N ARG A 435 1.52 22.02 -17.04
CA ARG A 435 2.15 23.26 -16.55
C ARG A 435 3.67 23.19 -16.61
N LEU A 436 4.27 22.06 -16.21
CA LEU A 436 5.71 21.85 -16.32
C LEU A 436 6.16 21.75 -17.77
N TYR A 437 5.43 21.03 -18.62
CA TYR A 437 5.79 20.92 -20.04
C TYR A 437 5.70 22.27 -20.76
N LYS A 438 4.69 23.09 -20.43
CA LYS A 438 4.58 24.46 -20.94
C LYS A 438 5.72 25.35 -20.45
N MET A 439 6.15 25.20 -19.19
CA MET A 439 7.31 25.91 -18.62
C MET A 439 8.61 25.57 -19.36
N PHE A 440 8.77 24.34 -19.85
CA PHE A 440 9.92 23.93 -20.66
C PHE A 440 9.88 24.42 -22.11
N GLY A 441 8.88 25.22 -22.52
CA GLY A 441 8.70 25.67 -23.90
C GLY A 441 8.08 24.62 -24.83
N GLY A 442 7.40 23.61 -24.27
CA GLY A 442 6.78 22.55 -25.05
C GLY A 442 5.43 22.95 -25.69
N GLU A 443 5.35 22.90 -27.02
CA GLU A 443 4.13 23.24 -27.77
C GLU A 443 3.20 22.03 -28.02
N ARG A 444 3.74 20.81 -28.02
CA ARG A 444 3.02 19.58 -28.39
C ARG A 444 2.16 19.04 -27.23
N TRP A 445 1.23 19.85 -26.73
CA TRP A 445 0.43 19.56 -25.56
C TRP A 445 -0.38 18.26 -25.69
N LYS A 446 -1.01 18.01 -26.85
CA LYS A 446 -1.80 16.78 -27.09
C LYS A 446 -0.99 15.49 -26.87
N LYS A 447 0.27 15.47 -27.33
CA LYS A 447 1.18 14.32 -27.15
C LYS A 447 1.58 14.15 -25.68
N ASN A 448 1.85 15.25 -24.98
CA ASN A 448 2.16 15.22 -23.55
C ASN A 448 0.99 14.63 -22.75
N VAL A 449 -0.23 15.08 -22.99
CA VAL A 449 -1.43 14.59 -22.29
C VAL A 449 -1.67 13.11 -22.54
N LEU A 450 -1.55 12.68 -23.80
CA LEU A 450 -1.71 11.27 -24.15
C LEU A 450 -0.65 10.39 -23.45
N MET A 451 0.61 10.83 -23.43
CA MET A 451 1.67 10.13 -22.69
C MET A 451 1.40 10.12 -21.18
N THR A 452 0.91 11.20 -20.59
CA THR A 452 0.55 11.26 -19.16
C THR A 452 -0.56 10.28 -18.81
N ALA A 453 -1.58 10.15 -19.66
CA ALA A 453 -2.71 9.26 -19.43
C ALA A 453 -2.39 7.77 -19.66
N VAL A 454 -1.46 7.45 -20.58
CA VAL A 454 -1.25 6.06 -21.04
C VAL A 454 0.05 5.44 -20.55
N ALA A 455 1.15 6.19 -20.43
CA ALA A 455 2.48 5.59 -20.25
C ALA A 455 2.64 4.83 -18.92
N CYS A 456 2.41 5.50 -17.78
CA CYS A 456 2.56 4.87 -16.47
C CYS A 456 1.44 3.86 -16.16
N PRO A 457 0.14 4.20 -16.35
CA PRO A 457 -0.93 3.22 -16.11
C PRO A 457 -0.84 2.01 -17.03
N GLY A 458 -0.46 2.21 -18.31
CA GLY A 458 -0.30 1.14 -19.28
C GLY A 458 0.86 0.21 -18.96
N PHE A 459 1.97 0.74 -18.43
CA PHE A 459 3.09 -0.08 -17.96
C PHE A 459 2.68 -0.97 -16.77
N ILE A 460 2.02 -0.39 -15.77
CA ILE A 460 1.51 -1.13 -14.60
C ILE A 460 0.48 -2.18 -15.03
N PHE A 461 -0.45 -1.80 -15.91
CA PHE A 461 -1.47 -2.70 -16.44
C PHE A 461 -0.88 -3.84 -17.27
N GLY A 462 0.20 -3.58 -18.03
CA GLY A 462 0.93 -4.60 -18.78
C GLY A 462 1.54 -5.66 -17.88
N ILE A 463 2.21 -5.26 -16.80
CA ILE A 463 2.73 -6.20 -15.79
C ILE A 463 1.59 -6.99 -15.17
N PHE A 464 0.54 -6.28 -14.73
CA PHE A 464 -0.63 -6.89 -14.13
C PHE A 464 -1.32 -7.94 -15.03
N PHE A 465 -1.43 -7.66 -16.33
CA PHE A 465 -1.97 -8.59 -17.31
C PHE A 465 -1.13 -9.87 -17.40
N VAL A 466 0.20 -9.74 -17.48
CA VAL A 466 1.11 -10.90 -17.51
C VAL A 466 0.99 -11.74 -16.24
N LEU A 467 0.91 -11.11 -15.06
CA LEU A 467 0.69 -11.84 -13.80
C LEU A 467 -0.66 -12.55 -13.78
N ASN A 468 -1.70 -11.91 -14.31
CA ASN A 468 -3.03 -12.52 -14.39
C ASN A 468 -3.07 -13.73 -15.35
N LEU A 469 -2.29 -13.73 -16.43
CA LEU A 469 -2.16 -14.91 -17.30
C LEU A 469 -1.58 -16.13 -16.54
N VAL A 470 -0.60 -15.90 -15.67
CA VAL A 470 -0.02 -16.96 -14.81
C VAL A 470 -1.03 -17.45 -13.77
N LEU A 471 -1.85 -16.55 -13.21
CA LEU A 471 -2.92 -16.91 -12.29
C LEU A 471 -4.00 -17.77 -12.97
N TRP A 472 -4.40 -17.43 -14.20
CA TRP A 472 -5.32 -18.25 -15.00
C TRP A 472 -4.74 -19.62 -15.34
N ALA A 473 -3.47 -19.67 -15.76
CA ALA A 473 -2.81 -20.94 -16.10
C ALA A 473 -2.77 -21.93 -14.93
N ASN A 474 -2.71 -21.43 -13.69
CA ASN A 474 -2.72 -22.25 -12.47
C ASN A 474 -4.11 -22.44 -11.85
N GLY A 475 -5.18 -21.86 -12.40
CA GLY A 475 -6.54 -21.96 -11.85
C GLY A 475 -6.70 -21.33 -10.45
N SER A 476 -5.95 -20.27 -10.15
CA SER A 476 -6.00 -19.58 -8.85
C SER A 476 -7.28 -18.75 -8.69
N SER A 477 -7.79 -18.63 -7.45
CA SER A 477 -8.95 -17.79 -7.14
C SER A 477 -8.66 -16.29 -7.26
N ALA A 478 -7.38 -15.90 -7.18
CA ALA A 478 -6.92 -14.54 -7.43
C ALA A 478 -6.90 -14.17 -8.91
N ALA A 479 -7.12 -15.14 -9.81
CA ALA A 479 -7.27 -14.83 -11.22
C ALA A 479 -8.52 -13.97 -11.44
N ILE A 480 -8.32 -12.81 -12.06
CA ILE A 480 -9.38 -11.83 -12.26
C ILE A 480 -10.17 -12.25 -13.49
N PRO A 481 -11.52 -12.29 -13.41
CA PRO A 481 -12.33 -12.66 -14.55
C PRO A 481 -12.24 -11.60 -15.66
N PHE A 482 -12.45 -12.03 -16.91
CA PHE A 482 -12.38 -11.17 -18.10
C PHE A 482 -13.30 -9.94 -17.99
N THR A 483 -14.47 -10.08 -17.35
CA THR A 483 -15.43 -9.00 -17.13
C THR A 483 -14.85 -7.88 -16.27
N THR A 484 -14.16 -8.20 -15.18
CA THR A 484 -13.51 -7.20 -14.32
C THR A 484 -12.34 -6.53 -15.04
N PHE A 485 -11.61 -7.26 -15.88
CA PHE A 485 -10.56 -6.68 -16.72
C PHE A 485 -11.12 -5.62 -17.69
N LEU A 486 -12.24 -5.94 -18.35
CA LEU A 486 -12.94 -4.99 -19.21
C LEU A 486 -13.46 -3.78 -18.43
N ALA A 487 -13.96 -3.99 -17.21
CA ALA A 487 -14.40 -2.90 -16.33
C ALA A 487 -13.24 -1.96 -15.94
N LEU A 488 -12.05 -2.50 -15.61
CA LEU A 488 -10.86 -1.69 -15.32
C LEU A 488 -10.40 -0.90 -16.55
N LEU A 489 -10.43 -1.50 -17.74
CA LEU A 489 -10.13 -0.81 -19.00
C LEU A 489 -11.14 0.32 -19.29
N ALA A 490 -12.43 0.06 -19.11
CA ALA A 490 -13.47 1.07 -19.27
C ALA A 490 -13.26 2.23 -18.28
N LEU A 491 -12.94 1.93 -17.03
CA LEU A 491 -12.68 2.93 -16.00
C LEU A 491 -11.41 3.76 -16.30
N TRP A 492 -10.39 3.17 -16.93
CA TRP A 492 -9.19 3.87 -17.38
C TRP A 492 -9.43 4.77 -18.62
N PHE A 493 -10.07 4.25 -19.68
CA PHE A 493 -10.26 4.99 -20.93
C PHE A 493 -11.46 5.93 -20.91
N CYS A 494 -12.57 5.56 -20.26
CA CYS A 494 -13.80 6.37 -20.25
C CYS A 494 -13.81 7.44 -19.14
N VAL A 495 -13.08 7.24 -18.03
CA VAL A 495 -13.08 8.17 -16.90
C VAL A 495 -11.71 8.82 -16.71
N SER A 496 -10.68 8.06 -16.39
CA SER A 496 -9.36 8.62 -16.06
C SER A 496 -8.76 9.44 -17.20
N THR A 497 -8.78 8.91 -18.43
CA THR A 497 -8.20 9.57 -19.60
C THR A 497 -8.84 10.94 -19.88
N PRO A 498 -10.18 11.08 -20.01
CA PRO A 498 -10.83 12.39 -20.16
C PRO A 498 -10.52 13.38 -19.03
N LEU A 499 -10.45 12.91 -17.78
CA LEU A 499 -10.11 13.76 -16.63
C LEU A 499 -8.68 14.32 -16.74
N VAL A 500 -7.71 13.52 -17.21
CA VAL A 500 -6.35 13.98 -17.49
C VAL A 500 -6.34 15.04 -18.60
N PHE A 501 -7.16 14.87 -19.65
CA PHE A 501 -7.32 15.88 -20.71
C PHE A 501 -7.89 17.20 -20.16
N ILE A 502 -8.92 17.15 -19.31
CA ILE A 502 -9.50 18.33 -18.67
C ILE A 502 -8.44 19.05 -17.83
N GLY A 503 -7.73 18.32 -16.97
CA GLY A 503 -6.67 18.89 -16.13
C GLY A 503 -5.57 19.56 -16.94
N ALA A 504 -5.12 18.90 -18.01
CA ALA A 504 -4.10 19.45 -18.88
C ALA A 504 -4.56 20.67 -19.68
N TYR A 505 -5.80 20.68 -20.17
CA TYR A 505 -6.39 21.85 -20.83
C TYR A 505 -6.41 23.07 -19.89
N LEU A 506 -6.80 22.87 -18.62
CA LEU A 506 -6.74 23.91 -17.59
C LEU A 506 -5.29 24.37 -17.31
N GLY A 507 -4.33 23.45 -17.31
CA GLY A 507 -2.90 23.75 -17.15
C GLY A 507 -2.34 24.59 -18.29
N PHE A 508 -2.67 24.25 -19.55
CA PHE A 508 -2.22 24.98 -20.73
C PHE A 508 -2.87 26.36 -20.90
N LYS A 509 -4.09 26.55 -20.40
CA LYS A 509 -4.78 27.85 -20.44
C LYS A 509 -4.17 28.89 -19.50
N ARG A 510 -3.50 28.47 -18.43
CA ARG A 510 -2.80 29.38 -17.52
C ARG A 510 -1.56 29.98 -18.19
N PRO A 511 -1.18 31.24 -17.84
CA PRO A 511 0.04 31.85 -18.38
C PRO A 511 1.27 31.01 -18.03
N VAL A 512 2.32 31.11 -18.85
CA VAL A 512 3.61 30.45 -18.57
C VAL A 512 4.11 30.95 -17.23
N SER A 513 4.58 30.04 -16.37
CA SER A 513 5.24 30.45 -15.14
C SER A 513 6.58 31.09 -15.51
N GLU A 514 6.72 32.38 -15.23
CA GLU A 514 7.99 33.08 -15.42
C GLU A 514 9.05 32.51 -14.47
N ASN A 515 10.25 32.31 -15.02
CA ASN A 515 11.43 31.95 -14.26
C ASN A 515 12.00 33.21 -13.62
N PRO A 516 12.53 33.13 -12.39
CA PRO A 516 13.12 34.30 -11.74
C PRO A 516 14.35 34.83 -12.51
N VAL A 517 15.00 33.99 -13.32
CA VAL A 517 16.18 34.36 -14.11
C VAL A 517 16.01 33.95 -15.57
N ARG A 518 16.52 34.80 -16.48
CA ARG A 518 16.62 34.49 -17.92
C ARG A 518 17.84 33.62 -18.22
N THR A 519 17.67 32.66 -19.11
CA THR A 519 18.74 31.75 -19.52
C THR A 519 19.66 32.35 -20.58
N ASN A 520 20.96 32.09 -20.45
CA ASN A 520 21.95 32.48 -21.46
C ASN A 520 21.79 31.63 -22.73
N GLN A 521 22.18 32.18 -23.89
CA GLN A 521 22.03 31.48 -25.17
C GLN A 521 22.99 30.29 -25.29
N ILE A 522 24.24 30.44 -24.84
CA ILE A 522 25.27 29.41 -24.90
C ILE A 522 25.34 28.69 -23.54
N PRO A 523 25.23 27.34 -23.50
CA PRO A 523 25.35 26.59 -22.26
C PRO A 523 26.78 26.64 -21.73
N ARG A 524 26.93 26.92 -20.43
CA ARG A 524 28.23 26.82 -19.76
C ARG A 524 28.72 25.37 -19.68
N GLN A 525 30.03 25.18 -19.79
CA GLN A 525 30.70 23.92 -19.49
C GLN A 525 30.77 23.68 -17.98
N VAL A 526 30.27 22.52 -17.53
CA VAL A 526 30.27 22.13 -16.12
C VAL A 526 31.71 21.73 -15.72
N PRO A 527 32.25 22.26 -14.60
CA PRO A 527 33.58 21.89 -14.13
C PRO A 527 33.65 20.41 -13.70
N GLU A 528 34.86 19.86 -13.62
CA GLU A 528 35.04 18.48 -13.18
C GLU A 528 34.58 18.29 -11.73
N GLN A 529 33.68 17.31 -11.53
CA GLN A 529 33.07 17.02 -10.24
C GLN A 529 33.91 16.02 -9.43
N THR A 530 33.96 16.25 -8.11
CA THR A 530 34.49 15.29 -7.14
C THR A 530 33.65 14.01 -7.15
N LEU A 531 34.22 12.88 -6.69
CA LEU A 531 33.56 11.56 -6.77
C LEU A 531 32.12 11.57 -6.21
N TYR A 532 31.88 12.23 -5.08
CA TYR A 532 30.57 12.28 -4.43
C TYR A 532 29.57 13.23 -5.11
N THR A 533 30.06 14.23 -5.87
CA THR A 533 29.20 15.18 -6.59
C THR A 533 28.84 14.70 -8.00
N LYS A 534 29.52 13.66 -8.50
CA LYS A 534 29.16 12.95 -9.74
C LYS A 534 27.71 12.41 -9.67
N PRO A 535 27.02 12.31 -10.84
CA PRO A 535 25.59 11.99 -10.88
C PRO A 535 25.25 10.65 -10.25
N ILE A 536 26.01 9.58 -10.57
CA ILE A 536 25.68 8.23 -10.12
C ILE A 536 25.87 8.10 -8.59
N PRO A 537 27.06 8.40 -8.01
CA PRO A 537 27.25 8.28 -6.56
C PRO A 537 26.31 9.17 -5.73
N GLY A 538 26.01 10.39 -6.21
CA GLY A 538 25.07 11.30 -5.54
C GLY A 538 23.64 10.75 -5.47
N ILE A 539 23.16 10.15 -6.57
CA ILE A 539 21.83 9.52 -6.62
C ILE A 539 21.74 8.32 -5.66
N LEU A 540 22.76 7.46 -5.65
CA LEU A 540 22.84 6.32 -4.74
C LEU A 540 22.80 6.77 -3.27
N MET A 541 23.66 7.73 -2.90
CA MET A 541 23.76 8.22 -1.53
C MET A 541 22.45 8.86 -1.03
N GLY A 542 21.76 9.63 -1.88
CA GLY A 542 20.54 10.34 -1.48
C GLY A 542 19.35 9.43 -1.19
N GLY A 543 19.29 8.24 -1.79
CA GLY A 543 18.20 7.28 -1.57
C GLY A 543 18.28 6.49 -0.26
N ILE A 544 19.47 6.44 0.39
CA ILE A 544 19.72 5.64 1.60
C ILE A 544 18.95 6.20 2.81
N LEU A 545 18.98 7.53 2.99
CA LEU A 545 18.39 8.17 4.15
C LEU A 545 16.86 8.01 4.21
N PRO A 546 16.09 8.26 3.12
CA PRO A 546 14.65 8.02 3.14
C PRO A 546 14.31 6.54 3.29
N PHE A 547 15.13 5.62 2.74
CA PHE A 547 14.97 4.19 2.91
C PHE A 547 15.14 3.76 4.38
N GLY A 548 16.17 4.27 5.06
CA GLY A 548 16.42 4.00 6.48
C GLY A 548 15.26 4.40 7.38
N CYS A 549 14.56 5.48 7.05
CA CYS A 549 13.39 5.97 7.81
C CYS A 549 12.14 5.10 7.66
N ILE A 550 12.04 4.27 6.62
CA ILE A 550 10.85 3.45 6.35
C ILE A 550 11.10 1.95 6.48
N PHE A 551 12.36 1.51 6.61
CA PHE A 551 12.76 0.10 6.58
C PHE A 551 11.95 -0.80 7.53
N ILE A 552 11.80 -0.39 8.79
CA ILE A 552 11.05 -1.19 9.78
C ILE A 552 9.56 -1.23 9.43
N GLN A 553 8.99 -0.12 8.96
CA GLN A 553 7.58 -0.10 8.55
C GLN A 553 7.33 -0.96 7.31
N LEU A 554 8.28 -0.98 6.36
CA LEU A 554 8.23 -1.85 5.18
C LEU A 554 8.21 -3.33 5.58
N PHE A 555 8.97 -3.75 6.59
CA PHE A 555 8.92 -5.12 7.11
C PHE A 555 7.49 -5.50 7.56
N PHE A 556 6.81 -4.61 8.29
CA PHE A 556 5.43 -4.84 8.72
C PHE A 556 4.44 -4.89 7.56
N ILE A 557 4.63 -4.03 6.55
CA ILE A 557 3.79 -4.02 5.35
C ILE A 557 3.99 -5.32 4.55
N LEU A 558 5.23 -5.77 4.38
CA LEU A 558 5.55 -7.02 3.67
C LEU A 558 4.99 -8.24 4.42
N ASN A 559 5.13 -8.31 5.75
CA ASN A 559 4.48 -9.37 6.55
C ASN A 559 2.95 -9.33 6.41
N SER A 560 2.36 -8.14 6.34
CA SER A 560 0.91 -8.02 6.20
C SER A 560 0.42 -8.54 4.84
N ILE A 561 1.13 -8.20 3.76
CA ILE A 561 0.77 -8.61 2.39
C ILE A 561 1.05 -10.10 2.16
N TRP A 562 2.22 -10.59 2.57
CA TRP A 562 2.70 -11.92 2.19
C TRP A 562 2.54 -12.99 3.28
N ALA A 563 2.62 -12.64 4.57
CA ALA A 563 2.34 -13.57 5.66
C ALA A 563 0.88 -13.47 6.15
N HIS A 564 0.03 -12.82 5.34
CA HIS A 564 -1.42 -12.68 5.53
C HIS A 564 -1.86 -12.06 6.85
N GLN A 565 -0.99 -11.36 7.60
CA GLN A 565 -1.32 -10.68 8.87
C GLN A 565 -2.08 -9.36 8.62
N TYR A 566 -3.11 -9.01 9.41
CA TYR A 566 -3.76 -7.70 9.24
C TYR A 566 -2.89 -6.58 9.81
N TYR A 567 -2.64 -5.55 8.99
CA TYR A 567 -2.09 -4.30 9.47
C TYR A 567 -3.21 -3.38 9.96
N TYR A 568 -3.30 -3.17 11.28
CA TYR A 568 -4.37 -2.36 11.89
C TYR A 568 -3.94 -0.91 12.20
N PHE A 569 -2.64 -0.63 12.24
CA PHE A 569 -2.13 0.66 12.69
C PHE A 569 -2.05 1.72 11.59
N PHE A 570 -3.18 2.03 10.95
CA PHE A 570 -3.24 3.04 9.88
C PHE A 570 -2.79 4.44 10.34
N GLY A 571 -3.00 4.79 11.61
CA GLY A 571 -2.47 6.03 12.19
C GLY A 571 -0.93 6.08 12.18
N PHE A 572 -0.25 4.98 12.51
CA PHE A 572 1.22 4.92 12.41
C PHE A 572 1.70 5.01 10.96
N LEU A 573 0.97 4.38 10.03
CA LEU A 573 1.30 4.46 8.60
C LEU A 573 1.20 5.89 8.08
N LEU A 574 0.19 6.67 8.53
CA LEU A 574 0.07 8.09 8.16
C LEU A 574 1.25 8.92 8.69
N VAL A 575 1.68 8.70 9.93
CA VAL A 575 2.86 9.40 10.50
C VAL A 575 4.12 9.08 9.72
N VAL A 576 4.36 7.79 9.42
CA VAL A 576 5.53 7.37 8.62
C VAL A 576 5.47 7.90 7.19
N TYR A 577 4.27 8.00 6.61
CA TYR A 577 4.06 8.62 5.30
C TYR A 577 4.47 10.11 5.29
N ILE A 578 4.13 10.86 6.35
CA ILE A 578 4.56 12.27 6.49
C ILE A 578 6.08 12.37 6.67
N ILE A 579 6.66 11.51 7.51
CA ILE A 579 8.11 11.42 7.71
C ILE A 579 8.83 11.13 6.38
N LEU A 580 8.30 10.22 5.57
CA LEU A 580 8.86 9.91 4.25
C LEU A 580 8.82 11.13 3.32
N ILE A 581 7.73 11.90 3.30
CA ILE A 581 7.64 13.13 2.49
C ILE A 581 8.73 14.13 2.91
N ILE A 582 8.85 14.37 4.22
CA ILE A 582 9.81 15.33 4.78
C ILE A 582 11.24 14.88 4.46
N THR A 583 11.59 13.64 4.76
CA THR A 583 12.95 13.12 4.48
C THR A 583 13.29 13.12 3.00
N CYS A 584 12.38 12.71 2.11
CA CYS A 584 12.61 12.82 0.67
C CYS A 584 12.82 14.27 0.22
N SER A 585 12.10 15.23 0.79
CA SER A 585 12.26 16.65 0.46
C SER A 585 13.59 17.20 0.95
N GLU A 586 14.01 16.89 2.17
CA GLU A 586 15.25 17.40 2.77
C GLU A 586 16.49 16.83 2.11
N THR A 587 16.53 15.52 1.85
CA THR A 587 17.69 14.87 1.23
C THR A 587 17.91 15.37 -0.18
N THR A 588 16.83 15.59 -0.93
CA THR A 588 16.91 16.13 -2.28
C THR A 588 17.28 17.61 -2.31
N ILE A 589 16.75 18.44 -1.41
CA ILE A 589 17.17 19.85 -1.28
C ILE A 589 18.65 19.95 -0.94
N LEU A 590 19.13 19.15 0.01
CA LEU A 590 20.54 19.17 0.43
C LEU A 590 21.50 18.78 -0.70
N LEU A 591 21.19 17.71 -1.43
CA LEU A 591 22.02 17.30 -2.57
C LEU A 591 21.91 18.28 -3.74
N CYS A 592 20.71 18.80 -4.01
CA CYS A 592 20.45 19.88 -4.98
C CYS A 592 21.31 21.12 -4.66
N TYR A 593 21.39 21.52 -3.39
CA TYR A 593 22.24 22.61 -2.93
C TYR A 593 23.74 22.33 -3.13
N PHE A 594 24.24 21.16 -2.75
CA PHE A 594 25.66 20.82 -2.98
C PHE A 594 26.02 20.78 -4.47
N HIS A 595 25.12 20.36 -5.34
CA HIS A 595 25.33 20.40 -6.79
C HIS A 595 25.38 21.84 -7.33
N LEU A 596 24.52 22.73 -6.84
CA LEU A 596 24.54 24.15 -7.21
C LEU A 596 25.83 24.82 -6.71
N CYS A 597 26.29 24.49 -5.50
CA CYS A 597 27.59 24.93 -4.98
C CYS A 597 28.78 24.40 -5.79
N ALA A 598 28.63 23.25 -6.46
CA ALA A 598 29.60 22.68 -7.39
C ALA A 598 29.43 23.22 -8.83
N GLU A 599 28.64 24.26 -9.01
CA GLU A 599 28.39 24.95 -10.28
C GLU A 599 27.75 24.09 -11.38
N ASP A 600 27.03 23.02 -11.01
CA ASP A 600 26.29 22.17 -11.94
C ASP A 600 24.79 22.51 -11.94
N TYR A 601 24.32 23.01 -13.07
CA TYR A 601 22.92 23.40 -13.28
C TYR A 601 22.02 22.23 -13.72
N ASN A 602 22.54 21.01 -13.92
CA ASN A 602 21.76 19.85 -14.39
C ASN A 602 20.97 19.16 -13.26
N TRP A 603 20.21 19.93 -12.48
CA TRP A 603 19.52 19.45 -11.28
C TRP A 603 18.18 18.76 -11.57
N TRP A 604 17.50 19.04 -12.69
CA TRP A 604 16.13 18.57 -12.99
C TRP A 604 15.93 17.05 -12.89
N TRP A 605 16.73 16.27 -13.61
CA TRP A 605 16.64 14.80 -13.56
C TRP A 605 17.28 14.23 -12.31
N ARG A 606 18.35 14.87 -11.82
CA ARG A 606 19.06 14.44 -10.63
C ARG A 606 18.14 14.50 -9.41
N SER A 607 17.40 15.60 -9.20
CA SER A 607 16.49 15.74 -8.06
C SER A 607 15.40 14.67 -8.05
N PHE A 608 14.83 14.35 -9.21
CA PHE A 608 13.84 13.27 -9.35
C PHE A 608 14.44 11.89 -9.08
N LEU A 609 15.63 11.60 -9.62
CA LEU A 609 16.28 10.30 -9.47
C LEU A 609 16.81 10.07 -8.04
N THR A 610 17.32 11.11 -7.37
CA THR A 610 17.90 11.02 -6.03
C THR A 610 16.90 10.50 -4.99
N SER A 611 15.68 11.05 -4.92
CA SER A 611 14.62 10.50 -4.05
C SER A 611 13.95 9.27 -4.65
N GLY A 612 13.87 9.17 -5.98
CA GLY A 612 13.37 7.97 -6.66
C GLY A 612 14.16 6.71 -6.30
N PHE A 613 15.47 6.83 -6.12
CA PHE A 613 16.37 5.71 -5.86
C PHE A 613 16.06 4.95 -4.56
N THR A 614 15.34 5.57 -3.60
CA THR A 614 14.77 4.89 -2.43
C THR A 614 13.95 3.63 -2.81
N ALA A 615 13.26 3.65 -3.95
CA ALA A 615 12.50 2.50 -4.42
C ALA A 615 13.38 1.32 -4.87
N VAL A 616 14.60 1.59 -5.36
CA VAL A 616 15.57 0.54 -5.72
C VAL A 616 16.07 -0.16 -4.45
N TYR A 617 16.33 0.59 -3.37
CA TYR A 617 16.65 -0.01 -2.08
C TYR A 617 15.50 -0.86 -1.54
N PHE A 618 14.25 -0.45 -1.72
CA PHE A 618 13.08 -1.27 -1.39
C PHE A 618 13.04 -2.57 -2.21
N PHE A 619 13.39 -2.54 -3.51
CA PHE A 619 13.44 -3.74 -4.34
C PHE A 619 14.54 -4.72 -3.85
N LEU A 620 15.74 -4.21 -3.55
CA LEU A 620 16.82 -5.01 -2.98
C LEU A 620 16.44 -5.62 -1.63
N TYR A 621 15.75 -4.85 -0.78
CA TYR A 621 15.23 -5.36 0.48
C TYR A 621 14.17 -6.44 0.28
N SER A 622 13.31 -6.32 -0.74
CA SER A 622 12.32 -7.34 -1.07
C SER A 622 12.99 -8.66 -1.49
N ILE A 623 14.10 -8.60 -2.24
CA ILE A 623 14.92 -9.79 -2.55
C ILE A 623 15.46 -10.43 -1.26
N TYR A 624 16.03 -9.63 -0.36
CA TYR A 624 16.53 -10.10 0.93
C TYR A 624 15.42 -10.73 1.79
N TYR A 625 14.24 -10.10 1.83
CA TYR A 625 13.07 -10.58 2.54
C TYR A 625 12.59 -11.92 1.97
N PHE A 626 12.56 -12.06 0.64
CA PHE A 626 12.24 -13.32 -0.04
C PHE A 626 13.19 -14.45 0.38
N SER A 627 14.50 -14.21 0.41
CA SER A 627 15.47 -15.26 0.76
C SER A 627 15.53 -15.64 2.24
N THR A 628 15.13 -14.74 3.15
CA THR A 628 15.33 -14.92 4.60
C THR A 628 14.06 -15.17 5.40
N LYS A 629 12.90 -14.75 4.89
CA LYS A 629 11.62 -14.81 5.61
C LYS A 629 10.53 -15.59 4.90
N LEU A 630 10.56 -15.68 3.58
CA LEU A 630 9.54 -16.39 2.81
C LEU A 630 10.01 -17.80 2.47
N GLU A 631 9.22 -18.80 2.84
CA GLU A 631 9.46 -20.22 2.51
C GLU A 631 8.70 -20.60 1.22
N ILE A 632 8.79 -19.78 0.18
CA ILE A 632 8.09 -20.03 -1.08
C ILE A 632 8.86 -21.08 -1.87
N SER A 633 8.23 -22.24 -2.11
CA SER A 633 8.84 -23.37 -2.84
C SER A 633 8.48 -23.39 -4.34
N ASP A 634 7.43 -22.70 -4.74
CA ASP A 634 6.85 -22.81 -6.08
C ASP A 634 7.35 -21.72 -7.06
N GLY A 635 7.65 -22.15 -8.30
CA GLY A 635 8.19 -21.26 -9.33
C GLY A 635 7.19 -20.20 -9.81
N ALA A 636 5.91 -20.56 -9.96
CA ALA A 636 4.86 -19.60 -10.34
C ALA A 636 4.63 -18.57 -9.22
N SER A 637 4.64 -19.03 -7.97
CA SER A 637 4.54 -18.15 -6.79
C SER A 637 5.72 -17.17 -6.69
N THR A 638 6.93 -17.61 -7.02
CA THR A 638 8.13 -16.75 -7.06
C THR A 638 8.00 -15.67 -8.13
N PHE A 639 7.53 -16.03 -9.33
CA PHE A 639 7.27 -15.07 -10.41
C PHE A 639 6.21 -14.03 -10.03
N LEU A 640 5.12 -14.45 -9.38
CA LEU A 640 4.07 -13.55 -8.91
C LEU A 640 4.58 -12.58 -7.84
N TYR A 641 5.38 -13.07 -6.88
CA TYR A 641 6.02 -12.22 -5.86
C TYR A 641 6.86 -11.11 -6.50
N PHE A 642 7.78 -11.47 -7.41
CA PHE A 642 8.63 -10.50 -8.08
C PHE A 642 7.83 -9.55 -9.00
N GLY A 643 6.78 -10.04 -9.65
CA GLY A 643 5.88 -9.20 -10.45
C GLY A 643 5.18 -8.11 -9.63
N TYR A 644 4.54 -8.49 -8.52
CA TYR A 644 3.84 -7.53 -7.65
C TYR A 644 4.80 -6.57 -6.94
N THR A 645 5.98 -7.05 -6.53
CA THR A 645 7.02 -6.18 -5.93
C THR A 645 7.56 -5.16 -6.94
N ILE A 646 7.79 -5.53 -8.21
CA ILE A 646 8.17 -4.58 -9.26
C ILE A 646 7.09 -3.49 -9.43
N MET A 647 5.81 -3.87 -9.44
CA MET A 647 4.71 -2.89 -9.51
C MET A 647 4.77 -1.90 -8.34
N LEU A 648 4.94 -2.40 -7.11
CA LEU A 648 5.07 -1.56 -5.90
C LEU A 648 6.29 -0.64 -5.97
N THR A 649 7.44 -1.15 -6.42
CA THR A 649 8.67 -0.37 -6.62
C THR A 649 8.47 0.76 -7.62
N VAL A 650 7.79 0.52 -8.73
CA VAL A 650 7.52 1.55 -9.76
C VAL A 650 6.62 2.65 -9.20
N ILE A 651 5.57 2.29 -8.46
CA ILE A 651 4.68 3.25 -7.80
C ILE A 651 5.46 4.08 -6.77
N LEU A 652 6.28 3.43 -5.95
CA LEU A 652 7.12 4.10 -4.94
C LEU A 652 8.14 5.04 -5.59
N PHE A 653 8.77 4.63 -6.70
CA PHE A 653 9.73 5.43 -7.45
C PHE A 653 9.11 6.72 -8.00
N LEU A 654 7.91 6.64 -8.59
CA LEU A 654 7.18 7.81 -9.07
C LEU A 654 6.75 8.73 -7.93
N PHE A 655 6.33 8.16 -6.82
CA PHE A 655 5.93 8.88 -5.61
C PHE A 655 7.09 9.66 -5.00
N THR A 656 8.17 8.97 -4.59
CA THR A 656 9.32 9.62 -3.92
C THR A 656 10.06 10.55 -4.87
N GLY A 657 10.22 10.16 -6.14
CA GLY A 657 10.85 10.99 -7.18
C GLY A 657 10.13 12.33 -7.38
N THR A 658 8.79 12.30 -7.39
CA THR A 658 7.99 13.51 -7.58
C THR A 658 8.05 14.46 -6.39
N ILE A 659 8.01 13.93 -5.16
CA ILE A 659 8.14 14.75 -3.94
C ILE A 659 9.49 15.47 -3.93
N GLY A 660 10.59 14.74 -4.19
CA GLY A 660 11.92 15.32 -4.23
C GLY A 660 12.09 16.36 -5.33
N PHE A 661 11.54 16.10 -6.52
CA PHE A 661 11.53 17.06 -7.62
C PHE A 661 10.79 18.35 -7.24
N LEU A 662 9.57 18.25 -6.71
CA LEU A 662 8.76 19.42 -6.37
C LEU A 662 9.40 20.24 -5.25
N ALA A 663 10.04 19.59 -4.28
CA ALA A 663 10.79 20.24 -3.20
C ALA A 663 11.99 21.03 -3.73
N CYS A 664 12.89 20.40 -4.50
CA CYS A 664 14.05 21.09 -5.11
C CYS A 664 13.58 22.16 -6.12
N PHE A 665 12.50 21.94 -6.87
CA PHE A 665 11.91 22.95 -7.77
C PHE A 665 11.46 24.21 -7.02
N TRP A 666 10.76 24.04 -5.90
CA TRP A 666 10.32 25.16 -5.06
C TRP A 666 11.51 25.87 -4.40
N PHE A 667 12.46 25.11 -3.87
CA PHE A 667 13.69 25.62 -3.27
C PHE A 667 14.54 26.47 -4.23
N VAL A 668 14.82 25.95 -5.43
CA VAL A 668 15.62 26.66 -6.45
C VAL A 668 14.92 27.96 -6.86
N ARG A 669 13.59 27.94 -7.05
CA ARG A 669 12.86 29.17 -7.37
C ARG A 669 12.94 30.22 -6.27
N ILE A 670 12.90 29.82 -5.01
CA ILE A 670 13.02 30.76 -3.89
C ILE A 670 14.41 31.36 -3.85
N ILE A 671 15.47 30.55 -3.84
CA ILE A 671 16.85 31.04 -3.78
C ILE A 671 17.14 32.04 -4.90
N TYR A 672 16.81 31.70 -6.15
CA TYR A 672 17.08 32.56 -7.30
C TYR A 672 16.09 33.72 -7.44
N SER A 673 14.97 33.74 -6.70
CA SER A 673 14.09 34.92 -6.62
C SER A 673 14.54 35.95 -5.58
N VAL A 674 15.28 35.50 -4.55
CA VAL A 674 15.80 36.35 -3.48
C VAL A 674 17.12 36.98 -3.87
N ILE A 675 17.94 36.28 -4.66
CA ILE A 675 19.17 36.81 -5.25
C ILE A 675 18.78 37.85 -6.32
N LYS A 676 18.56 39.10 -5.90
CA LYS A 676 18.46 40.24 -6.80
C LYS A 676 19.88 40.69 -7.16
N VAL A 677 20.28 40.38 -8.38
CA VAL A 677 21.42 41.05 -9.02
C VAL A 677 20.81 41.78 -10.21
N ASP A 678 20.36 43.02 -9.96
CA ASP A 678 20.05 43.98 -11.02
C ASP A 678 21.35 44.58 -11.57
#